data_AF-A0A7X1ZRQ1-F1
#
_entry.id   AF-A0A7X1ZRQ1-F1
#
_cell.length_a   1.000
_cell.length_b   1.000
_cell.length_c   1.000
_cell.angle_alpha   90.00
_cell.angle_beta   90.00
_cell.angle_gamma   90.00
#
_symmetry.space_group_name_H-M   'P 1'
#
loop_
_entity.id
_entity.type
_entity.pdbx_description
1 polymer ?
#
loop_
_entity_poly.entity_id
_entity_poly.type
_entity_poly.pdbx_seq_one_letter_code
_entity_poly.pdbx_strand_id
1 'polypeptide(L)'
;MRILLAFVLCTTSLLASGKAAEQEPIIPMPLHPDMVEELRATGELKKVAQAWKAFNAQAALHSILMPAEPVTSGSGIAILVDFYDNKADTLHHPPAAYDTLLFSVGLKKTGSMKDFYIENSYGQFEFSGEVSPYPSSRRAWHRLAGSYDYWSEYYGFEHSAELAEEAVKAADPYVDFARFDNDGPDGIPNSGDDDGAIDAVYVVHAGPGYEENHCGRIWSHMSVTYYETNDASANGGKIRLERYSVQPEEHCYGSLINIGVFAHEYGHILGLPDLYDYDYDSRGVGRWSLMAAGSWNGGGASPAHFDAWCKSKLGWVQPVRVTDYKINAELPAVEFTPVVYRLWTDGDTVGRQYFLVENRRKLGLFDAKLPGEGLLVYHVDEAKRNNNDQYIPGEHSSYHHYRVAVEQADGKFDLERNLSSGDPGDPFPGTWRRREFYTHLPYPTSRDYFEEDTRVGVLDITDSDSVIYAHLDVGKHLPYFRLVSIRQSGGGNARIEPGEEGTLVVTIENLWGAADNVEGKLFVNSKAVTVTKPEVSFGAVAEEEVASNASDPFTLALSPEAPGCLETEARLTLRETVTGFEQTFRFNLMLGWPGLLVVNDAADEKLSLIYDEVLDNLEVPHEQATAEDLTSLEDMLLVPGTHDSVLVWFTGQESATLSEAEEDLLEDFLASGGKLVISSQNLGEDRTGSSFYRDFLHAQFETPNQSEIVINGAGNNPIVGEDELVAVSAAYGTSKDGISATGDAFPILFYSDGNAAAIAFENDTYQLAYLAFPFEGLTGNPYMVLSKEAFMGRVLRWFGYDLGIAEQPSRPSVWGIEILSPVVRAGDAAVMYIFLAESRNVELALYDALGRRVSAKSLGFLEQGEHTVRISTTGLTSGVYFVGIKTEKGNWTSRFVLLNP
;
A
#
# COMPACT_ATOMS: atom_id res chain seq x y z
N MET A 1 -5.44 -61.97 7.18
CA MET A 1 -4.16 -62.71 7.14
C MET A 1 -3.80 -62.93 5.67
N ARG A 2 -2.64 -62.42 5.23
CA ARG A 2 -2.13 -62.33 3.83
C ARG A 2 -2.85 -61.23 3.02
N ILE A 3 -2.21 -60.22 2.41
CA ILE A 3 -0.88 -60.07 1.79
C ILE A 3 -0.39 -58.62 2.03
N LEU A 4 0.81 -58.46 2.58
CA LEU A 4 1.63 -57.25 2.63
C LEU A 4 3.03 -57.69 2.12
N LEU A 5 3.78 -56.79 1.46
CA LEU A 5 5.07 -56.93 0.75
C LEU A 5 4.97 -57.14 -0.77
N ALA A 6 5.03 -56.03 -1.50
CA ALA A 6 5.68 -55.92 -2.81
C ALA A 6 5.85 -54.43 -3.17
N PHE A 7 6.88 -53.76 -2.64
CA PHE A 7 7.47 -52.51 -3.19
C PHE A 7 8.81 -52.21 -2.50
N VAL A 8 9.71 -53.20 -2.47
CA VAL A 8 11.14 -53.03 -2.20
C VAL A 8 11.84 -54.07 -3.09
N LEU A 9 12.86 -53.65 -3.85
CA LEU A 9 13.66 -54.40 -4.85
C LEU A 9 13.28 -54.12 -6.31
N CYS A 10 13.76 -53.00 -6.85
CA CYS A 10 14.20 -52.97 -8.25
C CYS A 10 15.23 -51.85 -8.52
N THR A 11 16.39 -51.86 -7.85
CA THR A 11 17.52 -50.99 -8.21
C THR A 11 18.87 -51.67 -7.93
N THR A 12 19.15 -52.80 -8.59
CA THR A 12 20.53 -53.27 -8.78
C THR A 12 20.65 -54.03 -10.10
N SER A 13 20.86 -53.31 -11.19
CA SER A 13 21.70 -53.73 -12.33
C SER A 13 21.45 -52.80 -13.52
N LEU A 14 22.36 -51.87 -13.79
CA LEU A 14 22.83 -51.56 -15.14
C LEU A 14 24.00 -50.58 -15.00
N LEU A 15 25.22 -51.12 -14.96
CA LEU A 15 26.43 -50.36 -15.23
C LEU A 15 26.71 -50.41 -16.74
N ALA A 16 27.09 -49.25 -17.28
CA ALA A 16 27.72 -49.00 -18.57
C ALA A 16 26.83 -48.89 -19.82
N SER A 17 26.33 -47.68 -20.08
CA SER A 17 26.59 -46.94 -21.34
C SER A 17 26.00 -45.52 -21.30
N GLY A 18 26.86 -44.50 -21.44
CA GLY A 18 26.47 -43.11 -21.77
C GLY A 18 26.19 -42.20 -20.57
N LYS A 19 27.16 -41.34 -20.21
CA LYS A 19 26.95 -40.20 -19.31
C LYS A 19 26.04 -39.17 -20.01
N ALA A 20 24.76 -39.15 -19.67
CA ALA A 20 24.05 -37.90 -19.45
C ALA A 20 23.90 -37.82 -17.93
N ALA A 21 24.57 -36.87 -17.28
CA ALA A 21 24.35 -36.63 -15.87
C ALA A 21 22.89 -36.17 -15.71
N GLU A 22 22.11 -36.83 -14.86
CA GLU A 22 20.90 -36.20 -14.34
C GLU A 22 21.37 -35.01 -13.50
N GLN A 23 21.03 -33.80 -13.93
CA GLN A 23 21.43 -32.55 -13.27
C GLN A 23 20.61 -32.40 -11.98
N GLU A 24 21.27 -32.03 -10.88
CA GLU A 24 20.63 -31.82 -9.58
C GLU A 24 19.62 -30.65 -9.65
N PRO A 25 18.58 -30.64 -8.80
CA PRO A 25 17.53 -29.63 -8.83
C PRO A 25 18.07 -28.23 -8.49
N ILE A 26 17.73 -27.21 -9.29
CA ILE A 26 18.13 -25.82 -9.08
C ILE A 26 16.88 -24.96 -8.88
N ILE A 27 16.87 -24.14 -7.83
CA ILE A 27 15.83 -23.16 -7.52
C ILE A 27 16.44 -21.77 -7.66
N PRO A 28 16.24 -21.07 -8.79
CA PRO A 28 16.88 -19.79 -9.06
C PRO A 28 16.15 -18.63 -8.37
N MET A 29 16.91 -17.66 -7.87
CA MET A 29 16.39 -16.40 -7.33
C MET A 29 15.48 -15.68 -8.38
N PRO A 30 14.33 -15.08 -7.99
CA PRO A 30 13.54 -14.30 -8.93
C PRO A 30 14.32 -13.13 -9.51
N LEU A 31 14.05 -12.82 -10.78
CA LEU A 31 14.61 -11.69 -11.48
C LEU A 31 14.32 -10.38 -10.77
N HIS A 32 15.29 -9.46 -10.85
CA HIS A 32 15.04 -8.07 -10.50
C HIS A 32 13.84 -7.51 -11.32
N PRO A 33 12.87 -6.81 -10.70
CA PRO A 33 11.70 -6.30 -11.41
C PRO A 33 12.02 -5.47 -12.65
N ASP A 34 13.06 -4.64 -12.60
CA ASP A 34 13.50 -3.82 -13.75
C ASP A 34 13.99 -4.68 -14.92
N MET A 35 14.64 -5.81 -14.64
CA MET A 35 15.09 -6.77 -15.66
C MET A 35 13.91 -7.48 -16.30
N VAL A 36 12.85 -7.78 -15.54
CA VAL A 36 11.59 -8.32 -16.09
C VAL A 36 10.98 -7.34 -17.10
N GLU A 37 10.94 -6.05 -16.76
CA GLU A 37 10.43 -5.02 -17.68
C GLU A 37 11.30 -4.88 -18.93
N GLU A 38 12.62 -4.86 -18.77
CA GLU A 38 13.57 -4.79 -19.89
C GLU A 38 13.40 -5.98 -20.83
N LEU A 39 13.48 -7.21 -20.30
CA LEU A 39 13.36 -8.44 -21.08
C LEU A 39 12.00 -8.56 -21.77
N ARG A 40 10.94 -8.00 -21.17
CA ARG A 40 9.62 -7.92 -21.79
C ARG A 40 9.64 -6.96 -22.97
N ALA A 41 10.22 -5.77 -22.80
CA ALA A 41 10.31 -4.77 -23.86
C ALA A 41 11.12 -5.27 -25.06
N THR A 42 12.14 -6.11 -24.83
CA THR A 42 12.96 -6.74 -25.90
C THR A 42 12.35 -8.02 -26.48
N GLY A 43 11.30 -8.57 -25.85
CA GLY A 43 10.68 -9.85 -26.23
C GLY A 43 11.52 -11.08 -25.89
N GLU A 44 12.53 -10.92 -25.03
CA GLU A 44 13.44 -11.99 -24.63
C GLU A 44 13.00 -12.72 -23.36
N LEU A 45 12.12 -12.12 -22.55
CA LEU A 45 11.65 -12.69 -21.27
C LEU A 45 11.18 -14.14 -21.42
N LYS A 46 10.38 -14.44 -22.46
CA LYS A 46 9.89 -15.81 -22.71
C LYS A 46 11.00 -16.83 -22.95
N LYS A 47 12.10 -16.43 -23.60
CA LYS A 47 13.23 -17.33 -23.86
C LYS A 47 13.95 -17.66 -22.57
N VAL A 48 14.15 -16.65 -21.71
CA VAL A 48 14.83 -16.83 -20.44
C VAL A 48 13.94 -17.63 -19.47
N ALA A 49 12.65 -17.30 -19.38
CA ALA A 49 11.64 -18.07 -18.63
C ALA A 49 11.55 -19.55 -19.05
N GLN A 50 11.52 -19.83 -20.36
CA GLN A 50 11.49 -21.21 -20.85
C GLN A 50 12.75 -22.01 -20.49
N ALA A 51 13.91 -21.36 -20.47
CA ALA A 51 15.14 -22.01 -20.01
C ALA A 51 15.01 -22.42 -18.53
N TRP A 52 14.42 -21.57 -17.68
CA TRP A 52 14.28 -21.82 -16.24
C TRP A 52 13.25 -22.87 -15.88
N LYS A 53 12.12 -22.90 -16.60
CA LYS A 53 11.08 -23.91 -16.38
C LYS A 53 11.62 -25.33 -16.44
N ALA A 54 12.64 -25.58 -17.28
CA ALA A 54 13.29 -26.88 -17.39
C ALA A 54 14.05 -27.29 -16.12
N PHE A 55 14.74 -26.36 -15.45
CA PHE A 55 15.43 -26.60 -14.18
C PHE A 55 14.45 -26.79 -13.02
N ASN A 56 13.41 -25.96 -12.96
CA ASN A 56 12.44 -25.97 -11.87
C ASN A 56 11.53 -27.21 -11.91
N ALA A 57 11.23 -27.74 -13.11
CA ALA A 57 10.50 -28.99 -13.25
C ALA A 57 11.24 -30.18 -12.61
N GLN A 58 12.58 -30.14 -12.60
CA GLN A 58 13.41 -31.13 -11.90
C GLN A 58 13.48 -30.84 -10.39
N ALA A 59 13.48 -29.57 -9.96
CA ALA A 59 13.40 -29.18 -8.54
C ALA A 59 12.11 -29.59 -7.84
N ALA A 60 10.98 -29.50 -8.51
CA ALA A 60 9.69 -29.96 -7.99
C ALA A 60 9.62 -31.48 -7.72
N LEU A 61 10.58 -32.28 -8.23
CA LEU A 61 10.70 -33.72 -8.00
C LEU A 61 11.55 -34.08 -6.76
N HIS A 62 12.35 -33.14 -6.24
CA HIS A 62 13.29 -33.31 -5.12
C HIS A 62 12.95 -32.40 -3.93
N SER A 63 11.69 -31.96 -3.80
CA SER A 63 11.26 -30.97 -2.81
C SER A 63 11.76 -31.29 -1.39
N ILE A 64 12.49 -30.33 -0.80
CA ILE A 64 12.69 -30.26 0.65
C ILE A 64 11.31 -30.28 1.29
N LEU A 65 11.08 -31.22 2.23
CA LEU A 65 9.81 -31.26 2.93
C LEU A 65 9.67 -30.00 3.77
N MET A 66 8.54 -29.32 3.66
CA MET A 66 8.19 -28.28 4.63
C MET A 66 8.21 -28.88 6.05
N PRO A 67 8.66 -28.10 7.04
CA PRO A 67 8.83 -28.59 8.40
C PRO A 67 7.48 -29.05 8.98
N ALA A 68 7.50 -30.19 9.68
CA ALA A 68 6.31 -30.73 10.34
C ALA A 68 6.05 -30.08 11.71
N GLU A 69 7.10 -29.52 12.32
CA GLU A 69 7.09 -28.83 13.61
C GLU A 69 7.58 -27.37 13.43
N PRO A 70 7.25 -26.46 14.35
CA PRO A 70 7.73 -25.08 14.28
C PRO A 70 9.25 -24.99 14.23
N VAL A 71 9.78 -24.12 13.36
CA VAL A 71 11.22 -23.89 13.21
C VAL A 71 11.68 -22.90 14.28
N THR A 72 12.49 -23.38 15.24
CA THR A 72 12.94 -22.59 16.40
C THR A 72 14.42 -22.20 16.36
N SER A 73 15.23 -22.92 15.59
CA SER A 73 16.67 -22.68 15.48
C SER A 73 17.14 -22.98 14.07
N GLY A 74 18.23 -22.33 13.69
CA GLY A 74 18.99 -22.67 12.50
C GLY A 74 20.39 -22.10 12.55
N SER A 75 21.30 -22.77 11.86
CA SER A 75 22.67 -22.29 11.69
C SER A 75 23.01 -22.13 10.22
N GLY A 76 24.17 -21.52 9.95
CA GLY A 76 24.73 -21.50 8.60
C GLY A 76 26.12 -20.91 8.52
N ILE A 77 26.77 -21.16 7.39
CA ILE A 77 28.12 -20.65 7.12
C ILE A 77 28.21 -20.00 5.74
N ALA A 78 28.73 -18.78 5.69
CA ALA A 78 29.03 -18.09 4.44
C ALA A 78 30.49 -18.31 4.04
N ILE A 79 30.72 -19.00 2.94
CA ILE A 79 32.04 -19.29 2.38
C ILE A 79 32.29 -18.35 1.21
N LEU A 80 33.21 -17.41 1.39
CA LEU A 80 33.53 -16.39 0.40
C LEU A 80 34.60 -16.90 -0.56
N VAL A 81 34.28 -16.97 -1.85
CA VAL A 81 35.14 -17.55 -2.90
C VAL A 81 35.42 -16.58 -4.04
N ASP A 82 36.66 -16.55 -4.51
CA ASP A 82 37.07 -15.76 -5.66
C ASP A 82 37.89 -16.58 -6.66
N PHE A 83 38.14 -15.99 -7.84
CA PHE A 83 38.70 -16.68 -8.99
C PHE A 83 39.97 -15.97 -9.48
N TYR A 84 40.77 -16.65 -10.31
CA TYR A 84 42.01 -16.05 -10.80
C TYR A 84 41.79 -14.93 -11.83
N ASP A 85 40.71 -15.04 -12.59
CA ASP A 85 40.24 -14.15 -13.64
C ASP A 85 39.12 -13.19 -13.18
N ASN A 86 38.46 -13.49 -12.05
CA ASN A 86 37.53 -12.58 -11.38
C ASN A 86 37.80 -12.58 -9.87
N LYS A 87 38.42 -11.52 -9.35
CA LYS A 87 38.85 -11.43 -7.95
C LYS A 87 37.88 -10.59 -7.14
N ALA A 88 37.66 -10.96 -5.88
CA ALA A 88 36.82 -10.19 -4.97
C ALA A 88 37.46 -8.84 -4.61
N ASP A 89 36.64 -7.80 -4.45
CA ASP A 89 37.02 -6.51 -3.90
C ASP A 89 37.12 -6.60 -2.38
N THR A 90 38.11 -7.33 -1.88
CA THR A 90 38.36 -7.49 -0.44
C THR A 90 38.71 -6.18 0.30
N LEU A 91 38.89 -5.07 -0.43
CA LEU A 91 39.10 -3.76 0.17
C LEU A 91 37.77 -3.14 0.62
N HIS A 92 36.75 -3.21 -0.24
CA HIS A 92 35.41 -2.66 0.02
C HIS A 92 34.43 -3.71 0.58
N HIS A 93 34.63 -4.99 0.25
CA HIS A 93 33.83 -6.15 0.67
C HIS A 93 34.67 -7.17 1.46
N PRO A 94 35.32 -6.77 2.57
CA PRO A 94 36.07 -7.71 3.40
C PRO A 94 35.12 -8.74 4.05
N PRO A 95 35.60 -9.93 4.47
CA PRO A 95 34.74 -10.93 5.11
C PRO A 95 33.95 -10.42 6.32
N ALA A 96 34.51 -9.48 7.11
CA ALA A 96 33.80 -8.82 8.21
C ALA A 96 32.55 -8.02 7.78
N ALA A 97 32.47 -7.58 6.52
CA ALA A 97 31.29 -6.92 5.99
C ALA A 97 30.12 -7.91 5.83
N TYR A 98 30.39 -9.14 5.40
CA TYR A 98 29.41 -10.22 5.33
C TYR A 98 29.00 -10.72 6.71
N ASP A 99 29.94 -10.78 7.65
CA ASP A 99 29.64 -11.13 9.03
C ASP A 99 28.63 -10.12 9.63
N THR A 100 28.85 -8.84 9.35
CA THR A 100 27.91 -7.77 9.73
C THR A 100 26.59 -7.86 8.95
N LEU A 101 26.63 -8.11 7.64
CA LEU A 101 25.46 -8.20 6.77
C LEU A 101 24.52 -9.37 7.14
N LEU A 102 25.08 -10.52 7.50
CA LEU A 102 24.32 -11.76 7.69
C LEU A 102 24.03 -12.06 9.15
N PHE A 103 25.02 -11.94 10.04
CA PHE A 103 24.95 -12.54 11.37
C PHE A 103 24.94 -11.54 12.54
N SER A 104 25.07 -10.23 12.29
CA SER A 104 25.01 -9.22 13.35
C SER A 104 23.57 -8.91 13.81
N VAL A 105 23.42 -8.21 14.93
CA VAL A 105 22.11 -7.71 15.40
C VAL A 105 22.20 -6.22 15.66
N GLY A 106 21.34 -5.42 15.02
CA GLY A 106 21.21 -3.99 15.27
C GLY A 106 22.43 -3.13 14.89
N LEU A 107 23.37 -3.65 14.08
CA LEU A 107 24.55 -2.90 13.64
C LEU A 107 24.35 -2.16 12.31
N LYS A 108 23.53 -2.71 11.39
CA LYS A 108 23.23 -2.11 10.09
C LYS A 108 21.95 -1.26 10.14
N LYS A 109 22.00 -0.07 9.52
CA LYS A 109 20.82 0.81 9.35
C LYS A 109 19.65 0.09 8.65
N THR A 110 19.96 -0.73 7.66
CA THR A 110 18.99 -1.48 6.86
C THR A 110 18.67 -2.86 7.47
N GLY A 111 19.18 -3.17 8.67
CA GLY A 111 19.14 -4.50 9.25
C GLY A 111 20.16 -5.47 8.63
N SER A 112 20.45 -6.54 9.38
CA SER A 112 21.13 -7.74 8.90
C SER A 112 20.11 -8.84 8.53
N MET A 113 20.58 -9.93 7.93
CA MET A 113 19.74 -11.12 7.72
C MET A 113 19.25 -11.70 9.06
N LYS A 114 20.09 -11.73 10.09
CA LYS A 114 19.68 -12.14 11.44
C LYS A 114 18.60 -11.22 12.03
N ASP A 115 18.69 -9.90 11.83
CA ASP A 115 17.62 -8.98 12.22
C ASP A 115 16.31 -9.31 11.48
N PHE A 116 16.37 -9.63 10.19
CA PHE A 116 15.21 -10.03 9.38
C PHE A 116 14.48 -11.26 9.93
N TYR A 117 15.23 -12.31 10.24
CA TYR A 117 14.65 -13.55 10.76
C TYR A 117 14.13 -13.40 12.20
N ILE A 118 14.77 -12.56 13.03
CA ILE A 118 14.24 -12.21 14.35
C ILE A 118 12.91 -11.45 14.23
N GLU A 119 12.83 -10.45 13.33
CA GLU A 119 11.62 -9.66 13.11
C GLU A 119 10.46 -10.53 12.59
N ASN A 120 10.71 -11.36 11.57
CA ASN A 120 9.68 -12.21 10.96
C ASN A 120 9.16 -13.33 11.87
N SER A 121 10.03 -13.87 12.74
CA SER A 121 9.69 -14.95 13.67
C SER A 121 9.15 -14.46 15.01
N TYR A 122 9.06 -13.15 15.23
CA TYR A 122 8.71 -12.56 16.52
C TYR A 122 9.67 -12.98 17.64
N GLY A 123 10.95 -13.17 17.28
CA GLY A 123 11.99 -13.67 18.19
C GLY A 123 11.90 -15.15 18.54
N GLN A 124 11.05 -15.93 17.86
CA GLN A 124 10.92 -17.37 18.09
C GLN A 124 12.02 -18.19 17.40
N PHE A 125 12.71 -17.60 16.43
CA PHE A 125 13.78 -18.27 15.67
C PHE A 125 15.16 -17.73 16.06
N GLU A 126 16.01 -18.63 16.57
CA GLU A 126 17.42 -18.33 16.84
C GLU A 126 18.29 -18.68 15.63
N PHE A 127 18.77 -17.64 14.93
CA PHE A 127 19.70 -17.80 13.81
C PHE A 127 21.14 -17.55 14.25
N SER A 128 22.05 -18.47 13.90
CA SER A 128 23.50 -18.30 14.14
C SER A 128 24.33 -18.60 12.90
N GLY A 129 25.55 -18.09 12.83
CA GLY A 129 26.43 -18.43 11.72
C GLY A 129 27.80 -17.79 11.78
N GLU A 130 28.61 -18.10 10.78
CA GLU A 130 30.00 -17.65 10.65
C GLU A 130 30.36 -17.36 9.18
N VAL A 131 31.38 -16.53 8.96
CA VAL A 131 31.96 -16.28 7.65
C VAL A 131 33.35 -16.93 7.53
N SER A 132 33.55 -17.72 6.47
CA SER A 132 34.83 -18.31 6.09
C SER A 132 35.43 -17.56 4.89
N PRO A 133 36.70 -17.13 4.95
CA PRO A 133 37.73 -17.57 5.92
C PRO A 133 37.67 -16.88 7.29
N TYR A 134 37.93 -17.66 8.34
CA TYR A 134 37.99 -17.21 9.73
C TYR A 134 39.45 -16.90 10.23
N PRO A 135 39.64 -15.94 11.15
CA PRO A 135 38.68 -14.92 11.56
C PRO A 135 38.35 -13.98 10.39
N SER A 136 37.10 -13.51 10.33
CA SER A 136 36.59 -12.59 9.29
C SER A 136 37.37 -11.26 9.19
N SER A 137 38.27 -10.99 10.15
CA SER A 137 39.27 -9.92 10.09
C SER A 137 40.35 -10.12 9.02
N ARG A 138 40.50 -11.33 8.45
CA ARG A 138 41.43 -11.59 7.34
C ARG A 138 40.89 -10.98 6.05
N ARG A 139 41.70 -10.17 5.35
CA ARG A 139 41.35 -9.62 4.03
C ARG A 139 41.78 -10.55 2.90
N ALA A 140 41.17 -11.73 2.85
CA ALA A 140 41.35 -12.70 1.78
C ALA A 140 40.08 -13.52 1.64
N TRP A 141 39.77 -13.96 0.43
CA TRP A 141 38.72 -14.94 0.13
C TRP A 141 39.38 -16.26 -0.29
N HIS A 142 38.60 -17.34 -0.35
CA HIS A 142 39.09 -18.63 -0.83
C HIS A 142 39.24 -18.61 -2.34
N ARG A 143 40.48 -18.70 -2.83
CA ARG A 143 40.76 -18.76 -4.27
C ARG A 143 40.51 -20.17 -4.80
N LEU A 144 39.49 -20.33 -5.65
CA LEU A 144 39.23 -21.60 -6.32
C LEU A 144 40.13 -21.81 -7.54
N ALA A 145 40.36 -23.07 -7.92
CA ALA A 145 41.30 -23.44 -8.99
C ALA A 145 40.75 -23.19 -10.42
N GLY A 146 39.43 -23.22 -10.61
CA GLY A 146 38.76 -22.94 -11.89
C GLY A 146 38.58 -21.45 -12.18
N SER A 147 38.42 -21.09 -13.46
CA SER A 147 38.07 -19.73 -13.89
C SER A 147 36.63 -19.39 -13.55
N TYR A 148 36.35 -18.11 -13.34
CA TYR A 148 34.99 -17.59 -13.33
C TYR A 148 34.25 -17.93 -14.64
N ASP A 149 34.95 -17.94 -15.78
CA ASP A 149 34.38 -18.41 -17.05
C ASP A 149 33.86 -19.85 -17.01
N TYR A 150 34.55 -20.75 -16.28
CA TYR A 150 34.14 -22.14 -16.11
C TYR A 150 32.94 -22.22 -15.17
N TRP A 151 33.06 -21.61 -13.98
CA TRP A 151 32.01 -21.65 -12.96
C TRP A 151 30.73 -20.92 -13.35
N SER A 152 30.79 -20.03 -14.34
CA SER A 152 29.62 -19.30 -14.87
C SER A 152 29.05 -19.91 -16.15
N GLU A 153 29.50 -21.10 -16.55
CA GLU A 153 28.91 -21.80 -17.68
C GLU A 153 27.41 -22.02 -17.44
N TYR A 154 26.61 -21.66 -18.45
CA TYR A 154 25.16 -21.70 -18.38
C TYR A 154 24.61 -21.02 -17.10
N TYR A 155 24.96 -19.76 -16.90
CA TYR A 155 24.56 -18.96 -15.73
C TYR A 155 25.07 -19.50 -14.38
N GLY A 156 26.03 -20.42 -14.41
CA GLY A 156 26.55 -21.12 -13.24
C GLY A 156 25.77 -22.35 -12.81
N PHE A 157 24.76 -22.76 -13.57
CA PHE A 157 23.96 -23.96 -13.26
C PHE A 157 24.64 -25.27 -13.67
N GLU A 158 25.53 -25.25 -14.68
CA GLU A 158 26.21 -26.46 -15.16
C GLU A 158 27.15 -27.04 -14.09
N HIS A 159 27.91 -26.19 -13.40
CA HIS A 159 28.94 -26.58 -12.43
C HIS A 159 28.58 -26.17 -11.00
N SER A 160 27.30 -25.92 -10.71
CA SER A 160 26.86 -25.38 -9.43
C SER A 160 27.24 -26.27 -8.24
N ALA A 161 26.93 -27.57 -8.32
CA ALA A 161 27.24 -28.51 -7.24
C ALA A 161 28.75 -28.59 -7.01
N GLU A 162 29.53 -28.71 -8.09
CA GLU A 162 31.00 -28.72 -8.03
C GLU A 162 31.56 -27.43 -7.41
N LEU A 163 30.97 -26.26 -7.72
CA LEU A 163 31.37 -24.98 -7.13
C LEU A 163 31.19 -25.00 -5.60
N ALA A 164 30.05 -25.49 -5.11
CA ALA A 164 29.77 -25.57 -3.69
C ALA A 164 30.67 -26.59 -2.96
N GLU A 165 30.91 -27.74 -3.58
CA GLU A 165 31.83 -28.77 -3.06
C GLU A 165 33.27 -28.24 -2.95
N GLU A 166 33.77 -27.55 -3.98
CA GLU A 166 35.11 -26.95 -3.95
C GLU A 166 35.20 -25.79 -2.96
N ALA A 167 34.12 -25.03 -2.75
CA ALA A 167 34.05 -24.00 -1.71
C ALA A 167 34.15 -24.61 -0.29
N VAL A 168 33.34 -25.64 0.00
CA VAL A 168 33.39 -26.37 1.28
C VAL A 168 34.77 -26.99 1.49
N LYS A 169 35.32 -27.67 0.49
CA LYS A 169 36.66 -28.26 0.52
C LYS A 169 37.78 -27.24 0.77
N ALA A 170 37.65 -26.01 0.27
CA ALA A 170 38.61 -24.94 0.53
C ALA A 170 38.53 -24.44 1.99
N ALA A 171 37.34 -24.45 2.59
CA ALA A 171 37.09 -24.02 3.96
C ALA A 171 37.40 -25.11 5.02
N ASP A 172 37.19 -26.39 4.69
CA ASP A 172 37.26 -27.57 5.55
C ASP A 172 38.56 -27.72 6.39
N PRO A 173 39.76 -27.29 5.93
CA PRO A 173 40.95 -27.31 6.79
C PRO A 173 40.93 -26.30 7.94
N TYR A 174 39.98 -25.36 7.95
CA TYR A 174 39.93 -24.21 8.86
C TYR A 174 38.59 -24.08 9.61
N VAL A 175 37.57 -24.82 9.19
CA VAL A 175 36.21 -24.77 9.71
C VAL A 175 35.88 -26.15 10.25
N ASP A 176 35.29 -26.19 11.44
CA ASP A 176 34.66 -27.38 12.00
C ASP A 176 33.17 -27.33 11.60
N PHE A 177 32.80 -28.10 10.58
CA PHE A 177 31.44 -28.09 10.03
C PHE A 177 30.41 -28.76 10.94
N ALA A 178 30.84 -29.58 11.91
CA ALA A 178 29.94 -30.14 12.92
C ALA A 178 29.25 -29.07 13.78
N ARG A 179 29.76 -27.84 13.80
CA ARG A 179 29.12 -26.72 14.50
C ARG A 179 27.86 -26.20 13.81
N PHE A 180 27.60 -26.62 12.58
CA PHE A 180 26.50 -26.14 11.74
C PHE A 180 25.51 -27.26 11.36
N ASP A 181 25.43 -28.30 12.18
CA ASP A 181 24.49 -29.42 12.11
C ASP A 181 23.68 -29.34 13.39
N ASN A 182 22.62 -28.51 13.43
CA ASN A 182 21.89 -28.16 14.66
C ASN A 182 20.36 -28.19 14.53
N ASP A 183 19.87 -28.94 13.55
CA ASP A 183 18.46 -29.07 13.21
C ASP A 183 17.70 -30.08 14.10
N GLY A 184 18.39 -30.74 15.03
CA GLY A 184 17.83 -31.59 16.06
C GLY A 184 17.03 -30.83 17.12
N PRO A 185 15.98 -31.45 17.72
CA PRO A 185 15.16 -30.83 18.75
C PRO A 185 15.89 -30.29 19.99
N ASP A 186 17.10 -30.76 20.30
CA ASP A 186 17.87 -30.27 21.45
C ASP A 186 18.63 -28.96 21.21
N GLY A 187 18.80 -28.56 19.94
CA GLY A 187 19.50 -27.35 19.50
C GLY A 187 21.01 -27.36 19.78
N ILE A 188 21.59 -28.51 20.11
CA ILE A 188 23.01 -28.70 20.37
C ILE A 188 23.68 -29.20 19.09
N PRO A 189 24.67 -28.47 18.53
CA PRO A 189 25.29 -28.89 17.28
C PRO A 189 25.95 -30.28 17.34
N ASN A 190 25.71 -31.10 16.32
CA ASN A 190 26.23 -32.44 16.10
C ASN A 190 26.03 -33.36 17.32
N SER A 191 24.79 -33.43 17.75
CA SER A 191 24.20 -34.29 18.76
C SER A 191 23.61 -35.57 18.13
N GLY A 192 22.98 -36.42 18.95
CA GLY A 192 22.44 -37.70 18.48
C GLY A 192 21.12 -37.58 17.71
N ASP A 193 20.49 -36.40 17.72
CA ASP A 193 19.21 -36.11 17.09
C ASP A 193 19.31 -35.26 15.82
N ASP A 194 20.51 -34.76 15.48
CA ASP A 194 20.78 -34.06 14.22
C ASP A 194 20.93 -35.02 13.02
N ASP A 195 20.76 -34.50 11.80
CA ASP A 195 20.76 -35.31 10.58
C ASP A 195 22.17 -35.63 10.02
N GLY A 196 23.21 -35.00 10.57
CA GLY A 196 24.60 -35.18 10.15
C GLY A 196 24.97 -34.39 8.89
N ALA A 197 24.18 -33.38 8.54
CA ALA A 197 24.41 -32.48 7.43
C ALA A 197 24.55 -31.02 7.89
N ILE A 198 25.20 -30.20 7.08
CA ILE A 198 25.28 -28.77 7.35
C ILE A 198 23.90 -28.15 7.07
N ASP A 199 23.34 -27.45 8.05
CA ASP A 199 22.01 -26.84 7.98
C ASP A 199 21.90 -25.87 6.78
N ALA A 200 22.91 -25.01 6.62
CA ALA A 200 22.97 -24.03 5.53
C ALA A 200 24.40 -23.64 5.13
N VAL A 201 24.67 -23.69 3.82
CA VAL A 201 25.90 -23.14 3.21
C VAL A 201 25.55 -22.03 2.23
N TYR A 202 26.18 -20.87 2.39
CA TYR A 202 26.14 -19.75 1.45
C TYR A 202 27.48 -19.66 0.74
N VAL A 203 27.51 -19.95 -0.56
CA VAL A 203 28.68 -19.75 -1.40
C VAL A 203 28.60 -18.34 -1.98
N VAL A 204 29.38 -17.42 -1.41
CA VAL A 204 29.43 -16.04 -1.90
C VAL A 204 30.53 -15.93 -2.94
N HIS A 205 30.17 -15.77 -4.20
CA HIS A 205 31.14 -15.66 -5.30
C HIS A 205 31.52 -14.21 -5.59
N ALA A 206 32.76 -13.99 -6.04
CA ALA A 206 33.21 -12.67 -6.46
C ALA A 206 32.39 -12.11 -7.63
N GLY A 207 32.16 -10.79 -7.62
CA GLY A 207 31.37 -10.05 -8.62
C GLY A 207 29.84 -10.13 -8.43
N PRO A 208 29.07 -9.44 -9.30
CA PRO A 208 27.63 -9.36 -9.18
C PRO A 208 26.90 -10.60 -9.71
N GLY A 209 25.62 -10.71 -9.34
CA GLY A 209 24.72 -11.78 -9.77
C GLY A 209 24.13 -11.53 -11.15
N TYR A 210 23.71 -12.59 -11.83
CA TYR A 210 23.06 -12.49 -13.14
C TYR A 210 21.63 -11.93 -13.03
N GLU A 211 20.93 -12.23 -11.95
CA GLU A 211 19.54 -11.85 -11.67
C GLU A 211 19.31 -10.34 -11.50
N GLU A 212 20.39 -9.59 -11.25
CA GLU A 212 20.39 -8.14 -11.23
C GLU A 212 20.88 -7.62 -12.58
N ASN A 213 19.95 -7.35 -13.50
CA ASN A 213 20.21 -6.70 -14.80
C ASN A 213 21.37 -7.30 -15.64
N HIS A 214 21.61 -8.61 -15.57
CA HIS A 214 22.62 -9.33 -16.37
C HIS A 214 24.08 -8.85 -16.22
N CYS A 215 24.42 -8.10 -15.17
CA CYS A 215 25.78 -7.57 -15.00
C CYS A 215 26.77 -8.65 -14.50
N GLY A 216 26.24 -9.66 -13.80
CA GLY A 216 26.93 -10.88 -13.42
C GLY A 216 26.84 -11.99 -14.45
N ARG A 217 27.44 -13.14 -14.13
CA ARG A 217 27.36 -14.36 -14.96
C ARG A 217 26.94 -15.61 -14.19
N ILE A 218 27.05 -15.60 -12.87
CA ILE A 218 26.47 -16.63 -12.02
C ILE A 218 25.14 -16.08 -11.49
N TRP A 219 24.08 -16.86 -11.62
CA TRP A 219 22.77 -16.54 -11.08
C TRP A 219 22.67 -17.09 -9.66
N SER A 220 22.24 -16.29 -8.70
CA SER A 220 21.88 -16.77 -7.35
C SER A 220 20.83 -17.89 -7.35
N HIS A 221 21.04 -18.93 -6.55
CA HIS A 221 20.10 -20.05 -6.47
C HIS A 221 20.36 -20.92 -5.24
N MET A 222 19.39 -21.75 -4.88
CA MET A 222 19.54 -22.90 -3.98
C MET A 222 19.57 -24.21 -4.76
N SER A 223 20.40 -25.14 -4.32
CA SER A 223 20.45 -26.50 -4.85
C SER A 223 20.93 -27.50 -3.78
N VAL A 224 21.03 -28.77 -4.18
CA VAL A 224 21.46 -29.88 -3.35
C VAL A 224 22.66 -30.57 -3.96
N THR A 225 23.50 -31.16 -3.12
CA THR A 225 24.59 -32.03 -3.56
C THR A 225 24.87 -33.08 -2.48
N TYR A 226 25.88 -33.93 -2.68
CA TYR A 226 26.41 -34.80 -1.64
C TYR A 226 27.93 -34.69 -1.59
N TYR A 227 28.46 -34.15 -0.49
CA TYR A 227 29.89 -34.12 -0.23
C TYR A 227 30.18 -34.32 1.26
N GLU A 228 31.18 -35.14 1.58
CA GLU A 228 31.59 -35.42 2.97
C GLU A 228 32.77 -34.53 3.37
N THR A 229 32.63 -33.83 4.49
CA THR A 229 33.73 -33.04 5.09
C THR A 229 34.71 -33.94 5.84
N ASN A 230 35.76 -33.37 6.43
CA ASN A 230 36.68 -34.13 7.28
C ASN A 230 36.19 -34.28 8.74
N ASP A 231 35.07 -33.66 9.11
CA ASP A 231 34.51 -33.64 10.48
C ASP A 231 33.64 -34.85 10.77
N ALA A 232 33.67 -35.34 12.01
CA ALA A 232 32.91 -36.52 12.41
C ALA A 232 31.46 -36.17 12.78
N SER A 233 30.49 -36.93 12.25
CA SER A 233 29.10 -36.87 12.70
C SER A 233 28.87 -37.74 13.95
N ALA A 234 28.05 -37.26 14.89
CA ALA A 234 27.65 -37.97 16.10
C ALA A 234 26.82 -39.23 15.81
N ASN A 235 26.12 -39.25 14.67
CA ASN A 235 25.39 -40.41 14.16
C ASN A 235 26.26 -41.38 13.33
N GLY A 236 27.58 -41.12 13.28
CA GLY A 236 28.57 -41.94 12.59
C GLY A 236 28.80 -41.48 11.15
N GLY A 237 30.03 -41.69 10.66
CA GLY A 237 30.45 -41.18 9.35
C GLY A 237 31.01 -39.76 9.45
N LYS A 238 30.75 -38.95 8.41
CA LYS A 238 31.22 -37.57 8.28
C LYS A 238 30.05 -36.60 8.16
N ILE A 239 30.26 -35.36 8.56
CA ILE A 239 29.32 -34.27 8.29
C ILE A 239 29.21 -34.09 6.77
N ARG A 240 28.00 -33.85 6.28
CA ARG A 240 27.69 -33.79 4.85
C ARG A 240 27.26 -32.40 4.42
N LEU A 241 27.68 -31.99 3.23
CA LEU A 241 27.01 -30.94 2.49
C LEU A 241 25.84 -31.57 1.72
N GLU A 242 24.61 -31.16 2.06
CA GLU A 242 23.40 -31.59 1.36
C GLU A 242 22.65 -30.44 0.69
N ARG A 243 22.66 -29.26 1.31
CA ARG A 243 21.96 -28.05 0.83
C ARG A 243 22.94 -26.89 0.77
N TYR A 244 22.92 -26.16 -0.33
CA TYR A 244 23.68 -24.92 -0.46
C TYR A 244 22.92 -23.89 -1.28
N SER A 245 23.35 -22.66 -1.12
CA SER A 245 22.90 -21.55 -1.92
C SER A 245 24.09 -20.75 -2.42
N VAL A 246 23.96 -20.14 -3.59
CA VAL A 246 25.00 -19.35 -4.25
C VAL A 246 24.53 -17.91 -4.31
N GLN A 247 25.37 -16.95 -3.91
CA GLN A 247 25.04 -15.51 -3.92
C GLN A 247 26.21 -14.65 -4.41
N PRO A 248 25.94 -13.44 -4.91
CA PRO A 248 26.99 -12.54 -5.36
C PRO A 248 27.66 -11.77 -4.23
N GLU A 249 28.81 -11.21 -4.55
CA GLU A 249 29.56 -10.29 -3.70
C GLU A 249 28.85 -8.93 -3.60
N GLU A 250 28.36 -8.43 -4.74
CA GLU A 250 28.04 -7.02 -4.95
C GLU A 250 26.86 -6.81 -5.92
N HIS A 251 26.33 -5.59 -5.89
CA HIS A 251 25.42 -5.06 -6.90
C HIS A 251 26.15 -4.72 -8.21
N CYS A 252 25.42 -4.50 -9.30
CA CYS A 252 26.02 -4.16 -10.61
C CYS A 252 26.89 -2.91 -10.61
N TYR A 253 26.65 -1.99 -9.67
CA TYR A 253 27.40 -0.74 -9.52
C TYR A 253 28.56 -0.86 -8.50
N GLY A 254 28.90 -2.09 -8.08
CA GLY A 254 30.11 -2.41 -7.30
C GLY A 254 30.00 -2.16 -5.79
N SER A 255 28.79 -1.97 -5.25
CA SER A 255 28.59 -1.90 -3.80
C SER A 255 28.21 -3.26 -3.24
N LEU A 256 28.59 -3.54 -1.99
CA LEU A 256 28.18 -4.74 -1.26
C LEU A 256 26.69 -5.04 -1.43
N ILE A 257 26.39 -6.29 -1.76
CA ILE A 257 25.02 -6.80 -1.94
C ILE A 257 24.16 -6.59 -0.67
N ASN A 258 22.86 -6.41 -0.86
CA ASN A 258 21.88 -6.35 0.22
C ASN A 258 21.39 -7.74 0.67
N ILE A 259 20.63 -7.79 1.77
CA ILE A 259 20.23 -9.06 2.40
C ILE A 259 19.12 -9.81 1.66
N GLY A 260 18.38 -9.17 0.74
CA GLY A 260 17.17 -9.72 0.14
C GLY A 260 17.35 -11.11 -0.50
N VAL A 261 18.43 -11.28 -1.28
CA VAL A 261 18.79 -12.57 -1.90
C VAL A 261 19.11 -13.62 -0.84
N PHE A 262 19.99 -13.31 0.12
CA PHE A 262 20.33 -14.23 1.22
C PHE A 262 19.11 -14.64 2.03
N ALA A 263 18.22 -13.69 2.33
CA ALA A 263 17.01 -13.94 3.11
C ALA A 263 16.06 -14.87 2.35
N HIS A 264 15.86 -14.65 1.05
CA HIS A 264 15.04 -15.49 0.19
C HIS A 264 15.58 -16.93 0.09
N GLU A 265 16.88 -17.08 -0.22
CA GLU A 265 17.50 -18.40 -0.37
C GLU A 265 17.48 -19.21 0.93
N TYR A 266 17.64 -18.56 2.09
CA TYR A 266 17.49 -19.26 3.35
C TYR A 266 16.04 -19.67 3.62
N GLY A 267 15.05 -18.96 3.08
CA GLY A 267 13.65 -19.38 3.11
C GLY A 267 13.47 -20.76 2.45
N HIS A 268 14.17 -21.03 1.35
CA HIS A 268 14.20 -22.34 0.73
C HIS A 268 14.90 -23.40 1.57
N ILE A 269 15.99 -23.03 2.26
CA ILE A 269 16.67 -23.94 3.19
C ILE A 269 15.73 -24.35 4.33
N LEU A 270 14.85 -23.45 4.78
CA LEU A 270 13.77 -23.74 5.73
C LEU A 270 12.58 -24.51 5.11
N GLY A 271 12.63 -24.83 3.82
CA GLY A 271 11.64 -25.63 3.11
C GLY A 271 10.50 -24.86 2.45
N LEU A 272 10.54 -23.52 2.41
CA LEU A 272 9.51 -22.72 1.74
C LEU A 272 9.69 -22.75 0.20
N PRO A 273 8.61 -22.85 -0.58
CA PRO A 273 8.67 -22.74 -2.03
C PRO A 273 8.66 -21.28 -2.50
N ASP A 274 8.99 -21.06 -3.76
CA ASP A 274 8.67 -19.79 -4.41
C ASP A 274 7.17 -19.59 -4.55
N LEU A 275 6.77 -18.33 -4.41
CA LEU A 275 5.42 -17.83 -4.61
C LEU A 275 5.34 -16.82 -5.75
N TYR A 276 6.40 -16.66 -6.55
CA TYR A 276 6.33 -16.04 -7.87
C TYR A 276 6.10 -17.11 -8.96
N ASP A 277 5.83 -16.64 -10.17
CA ASP A 277 5.59 -17.50 -11.33
C ASP A 277 6.87 -17.63 -12.17
N TYR A 278 7.35 -18.86 -12.36
CA TYR A 278 8.59 -19.14 -13.06
C TYR A 278 8.51 -18.87 -14.56
N ASP A 279 7.30 -18.84 -15.14
CA ASP A 279 7.10 -18.51 -16.54
C ASP A 279 7.04 -16.99 -16.79
N TYR A 280 6.95 -16.20 -15.71
CA TYR A 280 6.83 -14.73 -15.72
C TYR A 280 5.70 -14.23 -16.63
N ASP A 281 4.63 -15.00 -16.80
CA ASP A 281 3.37 -14.51 -17.37
C ASP A 281 2.40 -13.99 -16.30
N SER A 282 2.77 -14.14 -15.02
CA SER A 282 2.24 -13.45 -13.84
C SER A 282 3.34 -13.04 -12.84
N ARG A 283 2.96 -12.38 -11.74
CA ARG A 283 3.85 -12.01 -10.63
C ARG A 283 3.70 -12.89 -9.38
N GLY A 284 2.82 -13.89 -9.41
CA GLY A 284 2.43 -14.64 -8.21
C GLY A 284 1.98 -13.68 -7.09
N VAL A 285 2.55 -13.79 -5.88
CA VAL A 285 2.26 -12.85 -4.78
C VAL A 285 3.05 -11.53 -4.82
N GLY A 286 3.89 -11.32 -5.85
CA GLY A 286 4.56 -10.06 -6.11
C GLY A 286 5.45 -9.57 -4.97
N ARG A 287 5.39 -8.26 -4.69
CA ARG A 287 6.19 -7.56 -3.68
C ARG A 287 5.68 -7.73 -2.24
N TRP A 288 4.65 -8.55 -2.03
CA TRP A 288 4.01 -8.77 -0.74
C TRP A 288 4.65 -9.89 0.09
N SER A 289 5.50 -10.74 -0.52
CA SER A 289 6.20 -11.83 0.16
C SER A 289 7.68 -11.88 -0.20
N LEU A 290 8.52 -12.24 0.78
CA LEU A 290 9.92 -12.57 0.57
C LEU A 290 10.11 -13.66 -0.49
N MET A 291 9.22 -14.66 -0.53
CA MET A 291 9.31 -15.81 -1.44
C MET A 291 8.87 -15.46 -2.89
N ALA A 292 8.80 -14.17 -3.22
CA ALA A 292 8.51 -13.66 -4.54
C ALA A 292 9.35 -12.40 -4.81
N ALA A 293 8.80 -11.41 -5.52
CA ALA A 293 9.50 -10.16 -5.82
C ALA A 293 9.72 -9.25 -4.59
N GLY A 294 9.13 -9.58 -3.44
CA GLY A 294 9.32 -8.84 -2.19
C GLY A 294 10.76 -8.90 -1.67
N SER A 295 11.53 -9.91 -2.06
CA SER A 295 12.99 -9.98 -1.88
C SER A 295 13.76 -8.77 -2.44
N TRP A 296 13.21 -8.09 -3.47
CA TRP A 296 13.82 -6.92 -4.12
C TRP A 296 13.29 -5.58 -3.61
N ASN A 297 12.43 -5.57 -2.58
CA ASN A 297 11.93 -4.32 -2.02
C ASN A 297 13.10 -3.47 -1.48
N GLY A 298 13.09 -2.18 -1.81
CA GLY A 298 14.21 -1.27 -1.52
C GLY A 298 15.55 -1.69 -2.13
N GLY A 299 15.56 -2.39 -3.29
CA GLY A 299 16.77 -2.94 -3.88
C GLY A 299 17.35 -4.13 -3.09
N GLY A 300 16.49 -4.82 -2.33
CA GLY A 300 16.87 -5.91 -1.42
C GLY A 300 17.36 -5.46 -0.05
N ALA A 301 17.42 -4.15 0.22
CA ALA A 301 17.78 -3.62 1.54
C ALA A 301 16.61 -3.65 2.53
N SER A 302 15.38 -3.71 2.04
CA SER A 302 14.15 -3.72 2.85
C SER A 302 13.21 -4.77 2.24
N PRO A 303 13.61 -6.06 2.23
CA PRO A 303 12.81 -7.14 1.67
C PRO A 303 11.48 -7.27 2.41
N ALA A 304 10.41 -7.67 1.73
CA ALA A 304 9.13 -7.94 2.39
C ALA A 304 9.29 -9.00 3.49
N HIS A 305 8.47 -8.91 4.54
CA HIS A 305 8.22 -10.05 5.40
C HIS A 305 7.70 -11.26 4.59
N PHE A 306 7.86 -12.45 5.16
CA PHE A 306 7.09 -13.60 4.74
C PHE A 306 5.59 -13.30 4.85
N ASP A 307 4.82 -13.73 3.85
CA ASP A 307 3.36 -13.66 3.92
C ASP A 307 2.78 -14.58 5.02
N ALA A 308 1.50 -14.38 5.33
CA ALA A 308 0.75 -15.16 6.31
C ALA A 308 0.90 -16.67 6.14
N TRP A 309 0.92 -17.17 4.90
CA TRP A 309 1.02 -18.60 4.61
C TRP A 309 2.42 -19.12 4.95
N CYS A 310 3.48 -18.46 4.48
CA CYS A 310 4.87 -18.81 4.81
C CYS A 310 5.12 -18.80 6.33
N LYS A 311 4.69 -17.75 7.05
CA LYS A 311 4.82 -17.67 8.52
C LYS A 311 4.06 -18.79 9.23
N SER A 312 2.89 -19.18 8.70
CA SER A 312 2.14 -20.32 9.23
C SER A 312 2.84 -21.65 8.98
N LYS A 313 3.52 -21.84 7.85
CA LYS A 313 4.26 -23.08 7.54
C LYS A 313 5.52 -23.24 8.38
N LEU A 314 6.22 -22.15 8.68
CA LEU A 314 7.36 -22.17 9.58
C LEU A 314 6.96 -22.28 11.06
N GLY A 315 5.66 -22.20 11.38
CA GLY A 315 5.14 -22.26 12.74
C GLY A 315 5.36 -20.99 13.56
N TRP A 316 5.77 -19.88 12.93
CA TRP A 316 5.96 -18.58 13.60
C TRP A 316 4.64 -17.86 13.88
N VAL A 317 3.60 -18.21 13.13
CA VAL A 317 2.23 -17.77 13.36
C VAL A 317 1.32 -19.00 13.39
N GLN A 318 0.38 -19.02 14.34
CA GLN A 318 -0.72 -19.98 14.34
C GLN A 318 -2.02 -19.25 13.95
N PRO A 319 -2.54 -19.43 12.72
CA PRO A 319 -3.75 -18.73 12.28
C PRO A 319 -4.95 -19.05 13.17
N VAL A 320 -5.64 -18.00 13.63
CA VAL A 320 -6.88 -18.10 14.40
C VAL A 320 -8.01 -18.53 13.47
N ARG A 321 -8.55 -19.73 13.71
CA ARG A 321 -9.63 -20.29 12.89
C ARG A 321 -10.97 -19.67 13.27
N VAL A 322 -11.61 -18.99 12.32
CA VAL A 322 -12.98 -18.50 12.47
C VAL A 322 -13.94 -19.65 12.12
N THR A 323 -14.87 -19.96 13.02
CA THR A 323 -15.81 -21.10 12.87
C THR A 323 -17.28 -20.69 12.89
N ASP A 324 -17.54 -19.41 13.11
CA ASP A 324 -18.87 -18.79 13.19
C ASP A 324 -18.71 -17.33 12.72
N TYR A 325 -18.88 -16.34 13.60
CA TYR A 325 -18.53 -14.95 13.32
C TYR A 325 -17.72 -14.30 14.44
N LYS A 326 -17.09 -13.16 14.14
CA LYS A 326 -16.36 -12.32 15.07
C LYS A 326 -16.59 -10.86 14.72
N ILE A 327 -17.38 -10.17 15.55
CA ILE A 327 -17.61 -8.73 15.42
C ILE A 327 -16.37 -7.99 15.91
N ASN A 328 -15.88 -6.99 15.16
CA ASN A 328 -14.72 -6.17 15.53
C ASN A 328 -13.49 -7.02 15.87
N ALA A 329 -13.17 -7.97 15.00
CA ALA A 329 -11.94 -8.72 15.12
C ALA A 329 -10.74 -7.78 15.00
N GLU A 330 -9.89 -7.77 16.03
CA GLU A 330 -8.63 -7.02 16.02
C GLU A 330 -7.60 -7.71 15.11
N LEU A 331 -7.09 -6.97 14.14
CA LEU A 331 -5.98 -7.32 13.25
C LEU A 331 -4.84 -6.32 13.47
N PRO A 332 -4.01 -6.51 14.51
CA PRO A 332 -2.83 -5.70 14.73
C PRO A 332 -1.81 -5.90 13.59
N ALA A 333 -0.97 -4.89 13.37
CA ALA A 333 0.10 -4.92 12.37
C ALA A 333 1.00 -6.16 12.56
N VAL A 334 1.06 -7.00 11.54
CA VAL A 334 1.66 -8.33 11.60
C VAL A 334 3.19 -8.28 11.66
N GLU A 335 3.81 -7.14 11.42
CA GLU A 335 5.25 -6.94 11.62
C GLU A 335 5.64 -7.04 13.10
N PHE A 336 4.68 -6.85 14.02
CA PHE A 336 4.93 -6.84 15.46
C PHE A 336 4.10 -7.87 16.24
N THR A 337 2.95 -8.28 15.69
CA THR A 337 2.03 -9.17 16.40
C THR A 337 1.64 -10.35 15.50
N PRO A 338 1.81 -11.61 15.94
CA PRO A 338 1.55 -12.79 15.13
C PRO A 338 0.04 -13.11 15.03
N VAL A 339 -0.79 -12.16 14.59
CA VAL A 339 -2.24 -12.34 14.43
C VAL A 339 -2.61 -12.44 12.95
N VAL A 340 -3.04 -13.63 12.56
CA VAL A 340 -3.59 -13.95 11.26
C VAL A 340 -4.89 -14.71 11.49
N TYR A 341 -5.95 -14.40 10.76
CA TYR A 341 -7.19 -15.17 10.78
C TYR A 341 -7.28 -16.10 9.59
N ARG A 342 -7.80 -17.31 9.80
CA ARG A 342 -8.15 -18.26 8.75
C ARG A 342 -9.66 -18.38 8.65
N LEU A 343 -10.21 -18.15 7.46
CA LEU A 343 -11.64 -18.23 7.17
C LEU A 343 -11.89 -19.24 6.04
N TRP A 344 -12.91 -20.07 6.21
CA TRP A 344 -13.38 -20.96 5.16
C TRP A 344 -14.83 -21.37 5.37
N THR A 345 -15.43 -21.95 4.34
CA THR A 345 -16.87 -22.26 4.23
C THR A 345 -17.45 -22.92 5.47
N ASP A 346 -18.50 -22.32 6.02
CA ASP A 346 -19.23 -22.79 7.20
C ASP A 346 -18.32 -23.16 8.39
N GLY A 347 -17.19 -22.46 8.53
CA GLY A 347 -16.23 -22.69 9.61
C GLY A 347 -15.36 -23.92 9.44
N ASP A 348 -15.24 -24.47 8.23
CA ASP A 348 -14.41 -25.65 7.98
C ASP A 348 -12.92 -25.37 8.27
N THR A 349 -12.36 -26.16 9.17
CA THR A 349 -10.99 -26.05 9.66
C THR A 349 -10.02 -27.06 9.04
N VAL A 350 -10.50 -27.98 8.21
CA VAL A 350 -9.71 -29.04 7.57
C VAL A 350 -9.64 -28.91 6.05
N GLY A 351 -10.48 -28.06 5.45
CA GLY A 351 -10.45 -27.71 4.04
C GLY A 351 -9.07 -27.27 3.55
N ARG A 352 -8.72 -27.69 2.34
CA ARG A 352 -7.44 -27.37 1.67
C ARG A 352 -7.40 -25.96 1.12
N GLN A 353 -8.56 -25.45 0.76
CA GLN A 353 -8.73 -24.08 0.33
C GLN A 353 -9.22 -23.23 1.50
N TYR A 354 -8.74 -21.99 1.61
CA TYR A 354 -9.09 -21.06 2.68
C TYR A 354 -8.57 -19.65 2.39
N PHE A 355 -9.14 -18.67 3.09
CA PHE A 355 -8.60 -17.31 3.13
C PHE A 355 -7.76 -17.11 4.40
N LEU A 356 -6.60 -16.47 4.26
CA LEU A 356 -5.84 -15.91 5.37
C LEU A 356 -5.93 -14.39 5.33
N VAL A 357 -6.10 -13.77 6.49
CA VAL A 357 -6.26 -12.32 6.61
C VAL A 357 -5.28 -11.78 7.64
N GLU A 358 -4.49 -10.78 7.24
CA GLU A 358 -3.51 -10.10 8.08
C GLU A 358 -3.46 -8.59 7.80
N ASN A 359 -3.06 -7.79 8.79
CA ASN A 359 -2.81 -6.36 8.61
C ASN A 359 -1.31 -6.12 8.35
N ARG A 360 -0.97 -5.68 7.14
CA ARG A 360 0.40 -5.35 6.71
C ARG A 360 0.59 -3.84 6.65
N ARG A 361 1.66 -3.35 7.25
CA ARG A 361 1.99 -1.93 7.35
C ARG A 361 3.38 -1.66 6.82
N LYS A 362 3.60 -0.44 6.30
CA LYS A 362 4.94 0.02 5.89
C LYS A 362 5.78 0.42 7.10
N LEU A 363 5.93 -0.51 8.02
CA LEU A 363 6.55 -0.36 9.32
C LEU A 363 7.62 -1.44 9.51
N GLY A 364 8.44 -1.30 10.56
CA GLY A 364 9.57 -2.20 10.79
C GLY A 364 10.77 -1.82 9.94
N LEU A 365 11.78 -2.70 9.90
CA LEU A 365 12.96 -2.52 9.06
C LEU A 365 12.71 -2.97 7.62
N PHE A 366 11.88 -3.99 7.46
CA PHE A 366 11.84 -4.80 6.24
C PHE A 366 10.59 -4.51 5.40
N ASP A 367 9.40 -4.37 6.00
CA ASP A 367 8.17 -4.01 5.25
C ASP A 367 8.06 -2.51 4.91
N ALA A 368 9.03 -1.68 5.28
CA ALA A 368 9.04 -0.23 5.03
C ALA A 368 8.94 0.15 3.53
N LYS A 369 9.30 -0.78 2.63
CA LYS A 369 9.25 -0.60 1.17
C LYS A 369 8.16 -1.42 0.47
N LEU A 370 7.16 -1.90 1.20
CA LEU A 370 5.97 -2.50 0.59
C LEU A 370 5.27 -1.54 -0.39
N PRO A 371 4.62 -2.07 -1.43
CA PRO A 371 3.93 -1.26 -2.43
C PRO A 371 2.70 -0.53 -1.86
N GLY A 372 2.03 -1.07 -0.83
CA GLY A 372 0.92 -0.47 -0.11
C GLY A 372 0.85 -0.92 1.35
N GLU A 373 -0.22 -0.54 2.05
CA GLU A 373 -0.49 -0.99 3.42
C GLU A 373 -2.00 -1.10 3.72
N GLY A 374 -2.35 -2.06 4.56
CA GLY A 374 -3.72 -2.38 4.92
C GLY A 374 -3.87 -3.87 5.19
N LEU A 375 -5.12 -4.32 5.20
CA LEU A 375 -5.49 -5.71 5.34
C LEU A 375 -5.27 -6.46 4.03
N LEU A 376 -4.36 -7.43 4.01
CA LEU A 376 -4.22 -8.36 2.89
C LEU A 376 -5.08 -9.59 3.13
N VAL A 377 -5.72 -10.04 2.05
CA VAL A 377 -6.45 -11.30 2.00
C VAL A 377 -5.70 -12.23 1.05
N TYR A 378 -5.26 -13.38 1.55
CA TYR A 378 -4.62 -14.42 0.76
C TYR A 378 -5.60 -15.56 0.51
N HIS A 379 -5.77 -15.96 -0.74
CA HIS A 379 -6.52 -17.15 -1.11
C HIS A 379 -5.55 -18.31 -1.28
N VAL A 380 -5.67 -19.32 -0.42
CA VAL A 380 -4.78 -20.47 -0.38
C VAL A 380 -5.50 -21.70 -0.90
N ASP A 381 -4.82 -22.54 -1.70
CA ASP A 381 -5.22 -23.92 -1.97
C ASP A 381 -4.03 -24.88 -1.83
N GLU A 382 -4.03 -25.68 -0.76
CA GLU A 382 -2.99 -26.67 -0.46
C GLU A 382 -2.93 -27.84 -1.45
N ALA A 383 -3.88 -27.97 -2.38
CA ALA A 383 -3.79 -28.95 -3.47
C ALA A 383 -2.78 -28.54 -4.55
N LYS A 384 -2.45 -27.25 -4.65
CA LYS A 384 -1.47 -26.72 -5.60
C LYS A 384 -0.06 -26.83 -5.06
N ARG A 385 0.90 -27.06 -5.96
CA ARG A 385 2.31 -27.24 -5.59
C ARG A 385 3.08 -25.92 -5.54
N ASN A 386 2.71 -24.95 -6.38
CA ASN A 386 3.41 -23.68 -6.60
C ASN A 386 2.44 -22.60 -7.12
N ASN A 387 2.99 -21.43 -7.48
CA ASN A 387 2.27 -20.28 -8.04
C ASN A 387 2.49 -20.09 -9.56
N ASN A 388 2.76 -21.16 -10.31
CA ASN A 388 3.09 -21.09 -11.73
C ASN A 388 1.86 -21.24 -12.67
N ASP A 389 0.68 -20.88 -12.18
CA ASP A 389 -0.59 -21.16 -12.84
C ASP A 389 -1.66 -20.18 -12.34
N GLN A 390 -1.85 -19.05 -13.01
CA GLN A 390 -2.70 -17.95 -12.56
C GLN A 390 -4.18 -18.15 -12.90
N TYR A 391 -5.06 -17.64 -12.02
CA TYR A 391 -6.50 -17.59 -12.26
C TYR A 391 -6.95 -16.18 -12.59
N ILE A 392 -7.62 -15.99 -13.72
CA ILE A 392 -8.36 -14.77 -14.01
C ILE A 392 -9.79 -15.17 -14.41
N PRO A 393 -10.81 -14.76 -13.67
CA PRO A 393 -12.20 -15.10 -13.96
C PRO A 393 -12.61 -14.70 -15.38
N GLY A 394 -13.26 -15.61 -16.09
CA GLY A 394 -13.68 -15.41 -17.49
C GLY A 394 -12.58 -15.57 -18.54
N GLU A 395 -11.30 -15.59 -18.13
CA GLU A 395 -10.15 -15.82 -19.03
C GLU A 395 -9.57 -17.21 -18.85
N HIS A 396 -9.51 -17.71 -17.61
CA HIS A 396 -8.98 -19.02 -17.26
C HIS A 396 -10.04 -19.95 -16.69
N SER A 397 -9.85 -21.25 -16.84
CA SER A 397 -10.70 -22.24 -16.17
C SER A 397 -10.37 -22.31 -14.68
N SER A 398 -11.33 -22.73 -13.86
CA SER A 398 -11.17 -22.94 -12.40
C SER A 398 -10.04 -23.90 -11.98
N TYR A 399 -9.48 -24.67 -12.91
CA TYR A 399 -8.32 -25.54 -12.64
C TYR A 399 -6.99 -24.78 -12.68
N HIS A 400 -6.96 -23.57 -13.23
CA HIS A 400 -5.80 -22.69 -13.26
C HIS A 400 -5.87 -21.77 -12.05
N HIS A 401 -4.96 -21.93 -11.08
CA HIS A 401 -4.87 -21.07 -9.90
C HIS A 401 -3.62 -21.38 -9.07
N TYR A 402 -3.19 -20.35 -8.33
CA TYR A 402 -2.02 -20.40 -7.47
C TYR A 402 -2.23 -21.28 -6.24
N ARG A 403 -1.12 -21.64 -5.60
CA ARG A 403 -1.15 -22.14 -4.22
C ARG A 403 -1.50 -21.05 -3.23
N VAL A 404 -0.96 -19.84 -3.43
CA VAL A 404 -1.25 -18.66 -2.61
C VAL A 404 -1.46 -17.48 -3.55
N ALA A 405 -2.64 -16.89 -3.56
CA ALA A 405 -2.96 -15.67 -4.31
C ALA A 405 -3.22 -14.50 -3.35
N VAL A 406 -2.99 -13.28 -3.82
CA VAL A 406 -3.44 -12.06 -3.13
C VAL A 406 -4.76 -11.63 -3.77
N GLU A 407 -5.83 -11.58 -2.98
CA GLU A 407 -7.11 -11.02 -3.41
C GLU A 407 -6.99 -9.49 -3.41
N GLN A 408 -6.69 -8.92 -4.59
CA GLN A 408 -6.43 -7.48 -4.76
C GLN A 408 -7.73 -6.69 -4.59
N ALA A 409 -7.79 -5.80 -3.59
CA ALA A 409 -8.97 -5.02 -3.23
C ALA A 409 -9.58 -4.21 -4.38
N ASP A 410 -8.77 -3.82 -5.37
CA ASP A 410 -9.24 -3.10 -6.55
C ASP A 410 -9.82 -3.98 -7.66
N GLY A 411 -9.64 -5.30 -7.58
CA GLY A 411 -10.18 -6.28 -8.51
C GLY A 411 -9.56 -6.24 -9.91
N LYS A 412 -8.38 -5.62 -10.08
CA LYS A 412 -7.74 -5.50 -11.41
C LYS A 412 -6.99 -6.75 -11.86
N PHE A 413 -6.58 -7.59 -10.92
CA PHE A 413 -5.73 -8.75 -11.18
C PHE A 413 -4.37 -8.36 -11.79
N ASP A 414 -3.78 -7.24 -11.37
CA ASP A 414 -2.54 -6.74 -11.96
C ASP A 414 -1.36 -7.69 -11.70
N LEU A 415 -1.37 -8.44 -10.60
CA LEU A 415 -0.41 -9.51 -10.32
C LEU A 415 -0.54 -10.67 -11.33
N GLU A 416 -1.75 -11.18 -11.55
CA GLU A 416 -2.04 -12.29 -12.46
C GLU A 416 -1.86 -11.90 -13.93
N ARG A 417 -2.21 -10.66 -14.28
CA ARG A 417 -2.03 -10.06 -15.61
C ARG A 417 -0.62 -9.58 -15.86
N ASN A 418 0.24 -9.65 -14.85
CA ASN A 418 1.63 -9.27 -14.94
C ASN A 418 1.84 -7.78 -15.29
N LEU A 419 0.93 -6.92 -14.84
CA LEU A 419 0.92 -5.47 -15.09
C LEU A 419 1.60 -4.69 -13.96
N SER A 420 1.55 -5.22 -12.74
CA SER A 420 2.18 -4.64 -11.55
C SER A 420 2.72 -5.77 -10.66
N SER A 421 3.77 -5.51 -9.89
CA SER A 421 4.22 -6.43 -8.82
C SER A 421 3.55 -6.16 -7.48
N GLY A 422 2.45 -5.40 -7.49
CA GLY A 422 1.65 -4.99 -6.35
C GLY A 422 1.66 -3.47 -6.18
N ASP A 423 0.55 -2.91 -5.68
CA ASP A 423 0.33 -1.48 -5.53
C ASP A 423 -0.60 -1.12 -4.34
N PRO A 424 -0.77 0.18 -4.00
CA PRO A 424 -1.63 0.59 -2.89
C PRO A 424 -3.12 0.22 -3.00
N GLY A 425 -3.58 -0.24 -4.16
CA GLY A 425 -4.93 -0.74 -4.41
C GLY A 425 -5.15 -2.21 -4.05
N ASP A 426 -4.10 -2.99 -3.76
CA ASP A 426 -4.25 -4.40 -3.41
C ASP A 426 -4.79 -4.64 -1.98
N PRO A 427 -4.31 -3.92 -0.93
CA PRO A 427 -4.82 -4.12 0.43
C PRO A 427 -6.18 -3.46 0.65
N PHE A 428 -6.93 -3.96 1.64
CA PHE A 428 -8.17 -3.34 2.11
C PHE A 428 -7.90 -2.40 3.31
N PRO A 429 -8.51 -1.22 3.39
CA PRO A 429 -9.35 -0.63 2.36
C PRO A 429 -8.55 -0.03 1.19
N GLY A 430 -7.24 0.14 1.35
CA GLY A 430 -6.32 0.59 0.29
C GLY A 430 -6.70 1.96 -0.28
N THR A 431 -6.15 2.29 -1.45
CA THR A 431 -6.50 3.55 -2.16
C THR A 431 -7.92 3.55 -2.73
N TRP A 432 -8.51 2.37 -2.93
CA TRP A 432 -9.89 2.22 -3.42
C TRP A 432 -10.95 2.31 -2.32
N ARG A 433 -10.53 2.44 -1.06
CA ARG A 433 -11.40 2.52 0.13
C ARG A 433 -12.42 1.38 0.23
N ARG A 434 -12.11 0.20 -0.31
CA ARG A 434 -13.02 -0.96 -0.28
C ARG A 434 -13.04 -1.58 1.11
N ARG A 435 -14.19 -1.59 1.79
CA ARG A 435 -14.28 -2.04 3.19
C ARG A 435 -14.86 -3.44 3.36
N GLU A 436 -14.97 -4.17 2.26
CA GLU A 436 -15.72 -5.41 2.18
C GLU A 436 -15.07 -6.42 1.23
N PHE A 437 -15.07 -7.68 1.65
CA PHE A 437 -14.67 -8.84 0.86
C PHE A 437 -15.66 -9.97 1.13
N TYR A 438 -16.56 -10.21 0.18
CA TYR A 438 -17.62 -11.22 0.27
C TYR A 438 -18.11 -11.64 -1.13
N THR A 439 -19.02 -12.61 -1.18
CA THR A 439 -19.35 -13.41 -2.38
C THR A 439 -20.06 -12.67 -3.52
N HIS A 440 -20.81 -11.61 -3.23
CA HIS A 440 -21.61 -10.90 -4.25
C HIS A 440 -20.89 -9.74 -4.89
N LEU A 441 -19.67 -9.46 -4.44
CA LEU A 441 -18.80 -8.53 -5.13
C LEU A 441 -18.43 -9.08 -6.51
N PRO A 442 -18.31 -8.22 -7.54
CA PRO A 442 -17.84 -8.66 -8.85
C PRO A 442 -16.41 -9.20 -8.72
N TYR A 443 -15.43 -8.37 -8.39
CA TYR A 443 -14.08 -8.76 -7.93
C TYR A 443 -13.46 -7.65 -7.05
N PRO A 444 -12.53 -7.97 -6.13
CA PRO A 444 -12.29 -9.33 -5.64
C PRO A 444 -13.54 -9.86 -4.92
N THR A 445 -13.67 -11.18 -4.84
CA THR A 445 -14.83 -11.87 -4.26
C THR A 445 -14.36 -13.01 -3.39
N SER A 446 -15.16 -13.38 -2.38
CA SER A 446 -14.83 -14.52 -1.51
C SER A 446 -15.25 -15.87 -2.10
N ARG A 447 -15.65 -15.96 -3.37
CA ARG A 447 -15.95 -17.24 -4.02
C ARG A 447 -14.73 -18.16 -4.08
N ASP A 448 -14.97 -19.46 -4.18
CA ASP A 448 -13.92 -20.39 -4.53
C ASP A 448 -13.56 -20.28 -6.02
N TYR A 449 -12.49 -20.95 -6.46
CA TYR A 449 -12.08 -20.96 -7.87
C TYR A 449 -13.13 -21.58 -8.82
N PHE A 450 -14.13 -22.31 -8.30
CA PHE A 450 -15.25 -22.83 -9.08
C PHE A 450 -16.46 -21.87 -9.10
N GLU A 451 -16.28 -20.63 -8.62
CA GLU A 451 -17.31 -19.60 -8.53
C GLU A 451 -18.46 -19.92 -7.56
N GLU A 452 -18.24 -20.85 -6.63
CA GLU A 452 -19.24 -21.23 -5.63
C GLU A 452 -19.15 -20.32 -4.38
N ASP A 453 -20.30 -20.12 -3.74
CA ASP A 453 -20.44 -19.31 -2.54
C ASP A 453 -19.75 -20.00 -1.34
N THR A 454 -18.64 -19.41 -0.88
CA THR A 454 -17.93 -19.88 0.33
C THR A 454 -18.58 -19.40 1.62
N ARG A 455 -19.51 -18.45 1.56
CA ARG A 455 -20.16 -17.83 2.72
C ARG A 455 -19.16 -17.14 3.67
N VAL A 456 -17.99 -16.76 3.14
CA VAL A 456 -16.96 -16.00 3.86
C VAL A 456 -17.19 -14.50 3.64
N GLY A 457 -17.26 -13.74 4.73
CA GLY A 457 -17.33 -12.29 4.73
C GLY A 457 -16.23 -11.68 5.61
N VAL A 458 -15.50 -10.70 5.07
CA VAL A 458 -14.67 -9.76 5.82
C VAL A 458 -15.26 -8.38 5.57
N LEU A 459 -15.92 -7.82 6.58
CA LEU A 459 -16.85 -6.69 6.43
C LEU A 459 -16.49 -5.57 7.39
N ASP A 460 -16.93 -4.35 7.08
CA ASP A 460 -16.65 -3.13 7.87
C ASP A 460 -15.17 -2.94 8.20
N ILE A 461 -14.30 -3.17 7.21
CA ILE A 461 -12.85 -3.02 7.39
C ILE A 461 -12.55 -1.55 7.68
N THR A 462 -12.02 -1.26 8.87
CA THR A 462 -11.64 0.10 9.27
C THR A 462 -10.46 0.62 8.45
N ASP A 463 -10.17 1.91 8.54
CA ASP A 463 -8.97 2.48 7.93
C ASP A 463 -7.71 1.75 8.35
N SER A 464 -6.72 1.73 7.45
CA SER A 464 -5.40 1.21 7.76
C SER A 464 -4.83 1.95 8.98
N ASP A 465 -4.81 1.29 10.14
CA ASP A 465 -4.10 1.72 11.36
C ASP A 465 -3.18 0.58 11.86
N SER A 466 -2.45 0.83 12.95
CA SER A 466 -1.71 -0.14 13.75
C SER A 466 -2.56 -1.33 14.19
N VAL A 467 -3.88 -1.13 14.31
CA VAL A 467 -4.87 -2.20 14.46
C VAL A 467 -6.02 -1.90 13.50
N ILE A 468 -6.28 -2.83 12.58
CA ILE A 468 -7.49 -2.82 11.77
C ILE A 468 -8.56 -3.62 12.51
N TYR A 469 -9.80 -3.15 12.47
CA TYR A 469 -10.96 -3.93 12.91
C TYR A 469 -11.78 -4.35 11.69
N ALA A 470 -12.32 -5.55 11.73
CA ALA A 470 -13.27 -6.04 10.73
C ALA A 470 -14.26 -7.02 11.38
N HIS A 471 -15.46 -7.13 10.83
CA HIS A 471 -16.33 -8.26 11.10
C HIS A 471 -15.88 -9.44 10.23
N LEU A 472 -15.65 -10.58 10.86
CA LEU A 472 -15.31 -11.84 10.20
C LEU A 472 -16.51 -12.77 10.32
N ASP A 473 -17.00 -13.33 9.23
CA ASP A 473 -18.16 -14.23 9.25
C ASP A 473 -17.95 -15.40 8.28
N VAL A 474 -18.24 -16.61 8.73
CA VAL A 474 -18.24 -17.83 7.92
C VAL A 474 -19.59 -18.53 8.05
N GLY A 475 -20.53 -18.17 7.19
CA GLY A 475 -21.89 -18.73 7.20
C GLY A 475 -23.04 -17.74 7.02
N LYS A 476 -22.75 -16.44 6.80
CA LYS A 476 -23.79 -15.40 6.60
C LYS A 476 -24.68 -15.22 7.83
N HIS A 477 -24.08 -15.19 9.02
CA HIS A 477 -24.78 -15.07 10.30
C HIS A 477 -25.15 -13.62 10.64
N LEU A 478 -24.37 -12.65 10.16
CA LEU A 478 -24.57 -11.23 10.45
C LEU A 478 -25.14 -10.51 9.23
N PRO A 479 -26.04 -9.53 9.41
CA PRO A 479 -26.39 -8.64 8.32
C PRO A 479 -25.26 -7.62 8.06
N TYR A 480 -25.18 -7.05 6.86
CA TYR A 480 -24.28 -5.91 6.58
C TYR A 480 -24.94 -4.93 5.65
N PHE A 481 -25.15 -3.70 6.12
CA PHE A 481 -25.93 -2.70 5.43
C PHE A 481 -25.06 -1.67 4.72
N ARG A 482 -25.62 -1.07 3.67
CA ARG A 482 -25.12 0.13 3.00
C ARG A 482 -26.19 1.21 2.98
N LEU A 483 -25.80 2.48 3.16
CA LEU A 483 -26.68 3.62 2.90
C LEU A 483 -26.86 3.81 1.39
N VAL A 484 -28.11 3.83 0.93
CA VAL A 484 -28.46 4.05 -0.49
C VAL A 484 -28.86 5.50 -0.74
N SER A 485 -29.70 6.07 0.13
CA SER A 485 -30.14 7.46 -0.03
C SER A 485 -30.63 8.04 1.29
N ILE A 486 -30.46 9.34 1.47
CA ILE A 486 -31.05 10.11 2.55
C ILE A 486 -31.88 11.22 1.91
N ARG A 487 -33.19 11.23 2.15
CA ARG A 487 -34.12 12.24 1.61
C ARG A 487 -34.81 12.96 2.75
N GLN A 488 -34.90 14.28 2.64
CA GLN A 488 -35.61 15.10 3.60
C GLN A 488 -36.83 15.78 2.96
N SER A 489 -37.77 16.23 3.79
CA SER A 489 -38.88 17.08 3.37
C SER A 489 -39.39 17.90 4.56
N GLY A 490 -39.53 19.20 4.37
CA GLY A 490 -40.04 20.19 5.33
C GLY A 490 -40.73 21.32 4.55
N GLY A 491 -41.57 22.12 5.19
CA GLY A 491 -42.13 23.35 4.57
C GLY A 491 -43.04 23.19 3.35
N GLY A 492 -43.25 21.96 2.85
CA GLY A 492 -43.85 21.70 1.55
C GLY A 492 -42.85 21.60 0.39
N ASN A 493 -41.54 21.59 0.68
CA ASN A 493 -40.47 21.37 -0.29
C ASN A 493 -39.55 20.20 0.16
N ALA A 494 -38.43 20.03 -0.54
CA ALA A 494 -37.47 18.95 -0.32
C ALA A 494 -36.40 19.26 0.74
N ARG A 495 -36.59 20.32 1.57
CA ARG A 495 -35.64 20.77 2.58
C ARG A 495 -36.35 21.08 3.89
N ILE A 496 -35.62 20.98 5.00
CA ILE A 496 -36.12 21.37 6.32
C ILE A 496 -35.45 22.70 6.66
N GLU A 497 -36.22 23.78 6.66
CA GLU A 497 -35.71 25.14 6.82
C GLU A 497 -35.80 25.63 8.28
N PRO A 498 -35.08 26.71 8.66
CA PRO A 498 -35.14 27.25 10.01
C PRO A 498 -36.59 27.56 10.45
N GLY A 499 -37.02 26.91 11.53
CA GLY A 499 -38.36 27.02 12.09
C GLY A 499 -39.35 25.95 11.62
N GLU A 500 -38.93 25.01 10.78
CA GLU A 500 -39.77 23.95 10.27
C GLU A 500 -39.59 22.62 11.01
N GLU A 501 -40.63 21.79 10.97
CA GLU A 501 -40.55 20.36 11.28
C GLU A 501 -40.73 19.57 9.98
N GLY A 502 -39.89 18.55 9.80
CA GLY A 502 -39.88 17.74 8.60
C GLY A 502 -39.48 16.29 8.86
N THR A 503 -39.50 15.50 7.79
CA THR A 503 -39.18 14.07 7.83
C THR A 503 -37.86 13.76 7.15
N LEU A 504 -37.16 12.75 7.67
CA LEU A 504 -35.97 12.18 7.03
C LEU A 504 -36.22 10.69 6.73
N VAL A 505 -36.22 10.36 5.44
CA VAL A 505 -36.32 9.01 4.92
C VAL A 505 -34.93 8.54 4.53
N VAL A 506 -34.51 7.43 5.11
CA VAL A 506 -33.28 6.73 4.79
C VAL A 506 -33.62 5.43 4.07
N THR A 507 -32.89 5.17 2.99
CA THR A 507 -32.93 3.90 2.27
C THR A 507 -31.61 3.18 2.52
N ILE A 508 -31.71 1.89 2.84
CA ILE A 508 -30.59 1.00 3.10
C ILE A 508 -30.67 -0.20 2.16
N GLU A 509 -29.55 -0.85 1.94
CA GLU A 509 -29.46 -2.14 1.25
C GLU A 509 -28.72 -3.12 2.14
N ASN A 510 -29.22 -4.34 2.23
CA ASN A 510 -28.56 -5.40 2.96
C ASN A 510 -27.68 -6.24 2.01
N LEU A 511 -26.38 -6.19 2.20
CA LEU A 511 -25.38 -6.79 1.31
C LEU A 511 -24.96 -8.21 1.73
N TRP A 512 -25.26 -8.61 2.96
CA TRP A 512 -24.80 -9.88 3.53
C TRP A 512 -25.78 -10.34 4.59
N GLY A 513 -26.12 -11.62 4.68
CA GLY A 513 -26.93 -12.22 5.76
C GLY A 513 -28.34 -11.63 5.94
N ALA A 514 -29.38 -12.44 5.88
CA ALA A 514 -30.76 -11.95 6.06
C ALA A 514 -30.98 -11.35 7.46
N ALA A 515 -31.71 -10.22 7.52
CA ALA A 515 -32.10 -9.56 8.76
C ALA A 515 -33.61 -9.70 8.99
N ASP A 516 -34.01 -10.28 10.13
CA ASP A 516 -35.44 -10.52 10.41
C ASP A 516 -36.18 -9.25 10.83
N ASN A 517 -35.52 -8.35 11.56
CA ASN A 517 -36.09 -7.05 11.93
C ASN A 517 -35.01 -6.02 12.24
N VAL A 518 -34.97 -4.96 11.44
CA VAL A 518 -34.01 -3.86 11.52
C VAL A 518 -34.68 -2.61 12.09
N GLU A 519 -34.11 -2.10 13.17
CA GLU A 519 -34.47 -0.83 13.80
C GLU A 519 -33.37 0.21 13.54
N GLY A 520 -33.76 1.45 13.28
CA GLY A 520 -32.84 2.57 13.09
C GLY A 520 -32.95 3.60 14.19
N LYS A 521 -31.81 4.09 14.66
CA LYS A 521 -31.73 5.20 15.62
C LYS A 521 -30.90 6.35 15.07
N LEU A 522 -31.53 7.52 14.92
CA LEU A 522 -30.88 8.73 14.43
C LEU A 522 -30.45 9.63 15.58
N PHE A 523 -29.21 10.08 15.52
CA PHE A 523 -28.67 11.16 16.33
C PHE A 523 -28.13 12.26 15.42
N VAL A 524 -28.43 13.52 15.73
CA VAL A 524 -27.90 14.68 15.00
C VAL A 524 -27.06 15.51 15.96
N ASN A 525 -25.81 15.80 15.58
CA ASN A 525 -24.84 16.49 16.42
C ASN A 525 -24.99 18.02 16.34
N SER A 526 -26.20 18.53 16.61
CA SER A 526 -26.47 19.97 16.63
C SER A 526 -27.49 20.33 17.70
N LYS A 527 -27.25 21.46 18.40
CA LYS A 527 -28.22 22.04 19.34
C LYS A 527 -29.39 22.73 18.64
N ALA A 528 -29.23 23.07 17.36
CA ALA A 528 -30.27 23.69 16.56
C ALA A 528 -31.29 22.66 16.04
N VAL A 529 -30.97 21.37 16.07
CA VAL A 529 -31.83 20.29 15.57
C VAL A 529 -32.42 19.51 16.75
N THR A 530 -33.74 19.38 16.77
CA THR A 530 -34.43 18.47 17.70
C THR A 530 -34.96 17.28 16.91
N VAL A 531 -34.40 16.09 17.13
CA VAL A 531 -34.94 14.85 16.56
C VAL A 531 -36.16 14.43 17.40
N THR A 532 -37.37 14.81 16.95
CA THR A 532 -38.62 14.57 17.68
C THR A 532 -39.06 13.12 17.62
N LYS A 533 -38.63 12.38 16.60
CA LYS A 533 -38.78 10.92 16.49
C LYS A 533 -37.46 10.28 16.06
N PRO A 534 -36.64 9.82 17.02
CA PRO A 534 -35.29 9.33 16.75
C PRO A 534 -35.20 7.84 16.44
N GLU A 535 -36.27 7.06 16.64
CA GLU A 535 -36.29 5.60 16.45
C GLU A 535 -37.35 5.23 15.41
N VAL A 536 -36.99 4.36 14.48
CA VAL A 536 -37.81 3.93 13.33
C VAL A 536 -37.61 2.45 13.02
N SER A 537 -38.53 1.85 12.29
CA SER A 537 -38.39 0.50 11.75
C SER A 537 -38.15 0.49 10.24
N PHE A 538 -37.24 -0.39 9.81
CA PHE A 538 -37.04 -0.79 8.42
C PHE A 538 -37.71 -2.14 8.11
N GLY A 539 -38.17 -2.87 9.13
CA GLY A 539 -38.76 -4.20 8.99
C GLY A 539 -37.72 -5.30 8.73
N ALA A 540 -38.19 -6.42 8.18
CA ALA A 540 -37.32 -7.48 7.68
C ALA A 540 -36.63 -7.01 6.40
N VAL A 541 -35.35 -7.33 6.24
CA VAL A 541 -34.56 -6.98 5.06
C VAL A 541 -33.78 -8.23 4.65
N ALA A 542 -34.22 -8.90 3.58
CA ALA A 542 -33.53 -10.07 3.07
C ALA A 542 -32.13 -9.70 2.55
N GLU A 543 -31.28 -10.70 2.36
CA GLU A 543 -29.99 -10.52 1.68
C GLU A 543 -30.22 -9.99 0.25
N GLU A 544 -29.41 -9.01 -0.16
CA GLU A 544 -29.51 -8.25 -1.42
C GLU A 544 -30.80 -7.43 -1.58
N GLU A 545 -31.57 -7.20 -0.51
CA GLU A 545 -32.79 -6.40 -0.54
C GLU A 545 -32.53 -4.94 -0.13
N VAL A 546 -33.26 -4.02 -0.79
CA VAL A 546 -33.31 -2.60 -0.44
C VAL A 546 -34.56 -2.32 0.40
N ALA A 547 -34.37 -1.66 1.55
CA ALA A 547 -35.44 -1.26 2.44
C ALA A 547 -35.36 0.24 2.76
N SER A 548 -36.49 0.84 3.11
CA SER A 548 -36.53 2.24 3.59
C SER A 548 -37.45 2.37 4.79
N ASN A 549 -37.19 3.37 5.62
CA ASN A 549 -38.11 3.76 6.69
C ASN A 549 -39.25 4.68 6.17
N ALA A 550 -39.59 4.68 4.88
CA ALA A 550 -40.59 5.61 4.33
C ALA A 550 -41.99 5.45 4.95
N SER A 551 -42.35 4.24 5.39
CA SER A 551 -43.60 3.98 6.13
C SER A 551 -43.53 4.44 7.59
N ASP A 552 -42.34 4.73 8.10
CA ASP A 552 -42.06 5.09 9.49
C ASP A 552 -40.90 6.11 9.59
N PRO A 553 -40.98 7.31 8.99
CA PRO A 553 -39.83 8.20 8.83
C PRO A 553 -39.34 8.76 10.17
N PHE A 554 -38.07 9.19 10.20
CA PHE A 554 -37.58 10.04 11.30
C PHE A 554 -38.25 11.41 11.20
N THR A 555 -38.39 12.09 12.34
CA THR A 555 -38.91 13.46 12.39
C THR A 555 -37.92 14.35 13.12
N LEU A 556 -37.64 15.51 12.53
CA LEU A 556 -36.75 16.53 13.07
C LEU A 556 -37.34 17.92 12.90
N ALA A 557 -37.09 18.77 13.90
CA ALA A 557 -37.41 20.19 13.89
C ALA A 557 -36.12 21.01 13.91
N LEU A 558 -36.03 22.00 13.02
CA LEU A 558 -34.91 22.95 12.97
C LEU A 558 -35.30 24.25 13.69
N SER A 559 -34.42 24.73 14.57
CA SER A 559 -34.66 25.97 15.31
C SER A 559 -34.86 27.16 14.37
N PRO A 560 -35.81 28.08 14.64
CA PRO A 560 -35.90 29.36 13.91
C PRO A 560 -34.65 30.24 14.02
N GLU A 561 -33.79 29.97 15.00
CA GLU A 561 -32.53 30.68 15.23
C GLU A 561 -31.33 30.01 14.52
N ALA A 562 -31.57 28.91 13.80
CA ALA A 562 -30.55 28.24 13.02
C ALA A 562 -30.07 29.12 11.85
N PRO A 563 -28.81 28.97 11.40
CA PRO A 563 -28.38 29.58 10.14
C PRO A 563 -29.23 29.07 8.96
N GLY A 564 -29.30 29.86 7.89
CA GLY A 564 -30.02 29.50 6.66
C GLY A 564 -29.56 28.19 6.02
N CYS A 565 -28.28 27.84 6.23
CA CYS A 565 -27.73 26.50 6.02
C CYS A 565 -27.09 26.01 7.31
N LEU A 566 -27.42 24.79 7.73
CA LEU A 566 -26.77 24.09 8.82
C LEU A 566 -26.25 22.75 8.33
N GLU A 567 -24.92 22.65 8.24
CA GLU A 567 -24.24 21.36 8.11
C GLU A 567 -23.92 20.80 9.49
N THR A 568 -24.26 19.52 9.69
CA THR A 568 -24.02 18.85 10.96
C THR A 568 -23.80 17.35 10.74
N GLU A 569 -22.91 16.76 11.54
CA GLU A 569 -22.75 15.30 11.54
C GLU A 569 -24.03 14.64 12.09
N ALA A 570 -24.59 13.71 11.34
CA ALA A 570 -25.60 12.78 11.80
C ALA A 570 -25.04 11.37 11.92
N ARG A 571 -25.59 10.60 12.86
CA ARG A 571 -25.27 9.20 13.10
C ARG A 571 -26.54 8.37 13.04
N LEU A 572 -26.55 7.37 12.16
CA LEU A 572 -27.59 6.36 12.10
C LEU A 572 -27.02 5.05 12.61
N THR A 573 -27.53 4.55 13.72
CA THR A 573 -27.25 3.19 14.18
C THR A 573 -28.40 2.29 13.76
N LEU A 574 -28.11 1.32 12.89
CA LEU A 574 -29.01 0.22 12.58
C LEU A 574 -28.76 -0.91 13.56
N ARG A 575 -29.83 -1.56 14.03
CA ARG A 575 -29.78 -2.71 14.91
C ARG A 575 -30.65 -3.82 14.36
N GLU A 576 -30.07 -4.99 14.15
CA GLU A 576 -30.82 -6.21 13.89
C GLU A 576 -31.19 -6.84 15.25
N THR A 577 -32.49 -7.00 15.48
CA THR A 577 -33.01 -7.28 16.83
C THR A 577 -32.84 -8.73 17.29
N VAL A 578 -32.62 -9.69 16.39
CA VAL A 578 -32.48 -11.12 16.71
C VAL A 578 -31.05 -11.45 17.15
N THR A 579 -30.06 -11.08 16.35
CA THR A 579 -28.62 -11.26 16.58
C THR A 579 -28.06 -10.20 17.53
N GLY A 580 -28.71 -9.03 17.60
CA GLY A 580 -28.20 -7.87 18.32
C GLY A 580 -27.06 -7.15 17.59
N PHE A 581 -26.80 -7.49 16.32
CA PHE A 581 -25.80 -6.80 15.50
C PHE A 581 -26.16 -5.32 15.33
N GLU A 582 -25.17 -4.45 15.46
CA GLU A 582 -25.30 -3.00 15.30
C GLU A 582 -24.29 -2.49 14.28
N GLN A 583 -24.73 -1.64 13.35
CA GLN A 583 -23.88 -0.94 12.40
C GLN A 583 -24.19 0.55 12.44
N THR A 584 -23.16 1.39 12.53
CA THR A 584 -23.34 2.85 12.66
C THR A 584 -22.76 3.57 11.46
N PHE A 585 -23.60 4.30 10.75
CA PHE A 585 -23.22 5.20 9.68
C PHE A 585 -23.07 6.62 10.19
N ARG A 586 -22.04 7.31 9.72
CA ARG A 586 -21.83 8.75 9.90
C ARG A 586 -21.98 9.41 8.55
N PHE A 587 -22.75 10.49 8.52
CA PHE A 587 -22.92 11.27 7.30
C PHE A 587 -23.15 12.74 7.66
N ASN A 588 -22.78 13.62 6.74
CA ASN A 588 -23.12 15.03 6.86
C ASN A 588 -24.59 15.21 6.50
N LEU A 589 -25.34 15.86 7.39
CA LEU A 589 -26.73 16.23 7.19
C LEU A 589 -26.77 17.74 6.99
N MET A 590 -27.13 18.16 5.79
CA MET A 590 -27.34 19.57 5.44
C MET A 590 -28.83 19.91 5.53
N LEU A 591 -29.15 20.85 6.42
CA LEU A 591 -30.50 21.39 6.63
C LEU A 591 -30.53 22.86 6.19
N GLY A 592 -31.66 23.31 5.66
CA GLY A 592 -31.73 24.58 4.93
C GLY A 592 -30.98 24.54 3.59
N TRP A 593 -30.62 25.72 3.07
CA TRP A 593 -30.05 25.90 1.73
C TRP A 593 -28.62 26.46 1.79
N PRO A 594 -27.60 25.80 1.19
CA PRO A 594 -26.23 26.31 1.19
C PRO A 594 -26.08 27.59 0.34
N GLY A 595 -25.14 28.44 0.73
CA GLY A 595 -24.85 29.68 -0.01
C GLY A 595 -24.00 29.50 -1.28
N LEU A 596 -23.58 28.27 -1.58
CA LEU A 596 -22.75 27.93 -2.73
C LEU A 596 -23.28 26.67 -3.43
N LEU A 597 -23.46 26.74 -4.74
CA LEU A 597 -23.79 25.61 -5.60
C LEU A 597 -22.62 25.31 -6.54
N VAL A 598 -22.28 24.04 -6.71
CA VAL A 598 -21.31 23.54 -7.68
C VAL A 598 -22.07 22.76 -8.75
N VAL A 599 -21.91 23.15 -10.01
CA VAL A 599 -22.56 22.50 -11.15
C VAL A 599 -21.51 21.82 -12.02
N ASN A 600 -21.67 20.51 -12.16
CA ASN A 600 -20.91 19.70 -13.08
C ASN A 600 -21.61 19.64 -14.44
N ASP A 601 -20.93 20.18 -15.44
CA ASP A 601 -21.33 20.22 -16.84
C ASP A 601 -20.28 19.49 -17.71
N ALA A 602 -19.61 18.49 -17.13
CA ALA A 602 -18.67 17.61 -17.81
C ALA A 602 -19.23 16.18 -17.87
N ALA A 603 -18.82 15.38 -18.88
CA ALA A 603 -19.21 13.97 -18.92
C ALA A 603 -18.57 13.13 -17.80
N ASP A 604 -17.44 13.59 -17.22
CA ASP A 604 -16.81 12.94 -16.08
C ASP A 604 -17.39 13.47 -14.76
N GLU A 605 -18.39 12.76 -14.24
CA GLU A 605 -19.01 13.03 -12.94
C GLU A 605 -17.99 13.09 -11.79
N LYS A 606 -16.81 12.44 -11.91
CA LYS A 606 -15.80 12.39 -10.85
C LYS A 606 -15.08 13.72 -10.66
N LEU A 607 -15.14 14.64 -11.63
CA LEU A 607 -14.51 15.95 -11.50
C LEU A 607 -15.10 16.76 -10.34
N SER A 608 -16.38 16.58 -10.02
CA SER A 608 -17.04 17.20 -8.86
C SER A 608 -16.28 16.92 -7.54
N LEU A 609 -15.69 15.72 -7.40
CA LEU A 609 -14.97 15.34 -6.18
C LEU A 609 -13.76 16.24 -5.88
N ILE A 610 -13.16 16.83 -6.91
CA ILE A 610 -12.01 17.74 -6.76
C ILE A 610 -12.49 19.09 -6.19
N TYR A 611 -13.67 19.54 -6.61
CA TYR A 611 -14.28 20.76 -6.06
C TYR A 611 -14.78 20.52 -4.63
N ASP A 612 -15.40 19.37 -4.36
CA ASP A 612 -15.79 18.96 -3.00
C ASP A 612 -14.59 18.99 -2.06
N GLU A 613 -13.49 18.31 -2.44
CA GLU A 613 -12.27 18.27 -1.63
C GLU A 613 -11.74 19.69 -1.31
N VAL A 614 -11.75 20.58 -2.29
CA VAL A 614 -11.29 21.96 -2.12
C VAL A 614 -12.20 22.75 -1.19
N LEU A 615 -13.52 22.66 -1.37
CA LEU A 615 -14.51 23.41 -0.59
C LEU A 615 -14.65 22.87 0.83
N ASP A 616 -14.58 21.55 1.01
CA ASP A 616 -14.51 20.89 2.31
C ASP A 616 -13.27 21.32 3.09
N ASN A 617 -12.10 21.36 2.42
CA ASN A 617 -10.86 21.87 3.02
C ASN A 617 -10.93 23.35 3.40
N LEU A 618 -11.81 24.11 2.75
CA LEU A 618 -12.10 25.50 3.06
C LEU A 618 -13.24 25.70 4.07
N GLU A 619 -13.84 24.60 4.55
CA GLU A 619 -15.01 24.59 5.43
C GLU A 619 -16.20 25.39 4.85
N VAL A 620 -16.42 25.28 3.54
CA VAL A 620 -17.50 25.98 2.81
C VAL A 620 -18.68 25.04 2.56
N PRO A 621 -19.85 25.27 3.18
CA PRO A 621 -21.05 24.52 2.89
C PRO A 621 -21.48 24.67 1.43
N HIS A 622 -21.69 23.56 0.74
CA HIS A 622 -22.01 23.56 -0.68
C HIS A 622 -22.90 22.38 -1.10
N GLU A 623 -23.57 22.54 -2.23
CA GLU A 623 -24.35 21.48 -2.88
C GLU A 623 -23.82 21.23 -4.28
N GLN A 624 -23.87 19.97 -4.71
CA GLN A 624 -23.55 19.56 -6.07
C GLN A 624 -24.83 19.39 -6.88
N ALA A 625 -24.81 19.84 -8.12
CA ALA A 625 -25.85 19.61 -9.11
C ALA A 625 -25.22 19.31 -10.49
N THR A 626 -26.05 18.86 -11.41
CA THR A 626 -25.66 18.59 -12.81
C THR A 626 -26.42 19.52 -13.75
N ALA A 627 -25.78 19.90 -14.84
CA ALA A 627 -26.40 20.68 -15.93
C ALA A 627 -27.47 19.88 -16.71
N GLU A 628 -27.59 18.55 -16.51
CA GLU A 628 -28.59 17.73 -17.22
C GLU A 628 -30.04 18.08 -16.88
N ASP A 629 -30.31 18.63 -15.69
CA ASP A 629 -31.64 19.05 -15.25
C ASP A 629 -31.71 20.57 -15.02
N LEU A 630 -31.71 21.32 -16.13
CA LEU A 630 -31.81 22.78 -16.11
C LEU A 630 -33.07 23.30 -15.41
N THR A 631 -34.18 22.54 -15.39
CA THR A 631 -35.40 22.96 -14.68
C THR A 631 -35.18 22.92 -13.17
N SER A 632 -34.53 21.88 -12.66
CA SER A 632 -34.13 21.84 -11.24
C SER A 632 -33.15 22.96 -10.92
N LEU A 633 -32.21 23.26 -11.81
CA LEU A 633 -31.26 24.36 -11.62
C LEU A 633 -31.92 25.74 -11.64
N GLU A 634 -32.92 25.98 -12.50
CA GLU A 634 -33.73 27.20 -12.48
C GLU A 634 -34.45 27.37 -11.14
N ASP A 635 -35.11 26.32 -10.65
CA ASP A 635 -35.78 26.31 -9.35
C ASP A 635 -34.80 26.53 -8.19
N MET A 636 -33.56 26.05 -8.32
CA MET A 636 -32.51 26.27 -7.35
C MET A 636 -31.99 27.71 -7.42
N LEU A 637 -31.58 28.21 -8.59
CA LEU A 637 -30.80 29.44 -8.76
C LEU A 637 -31.65 30.71 -8.79
N LEU A 638 -32.89 30.65 -9.29
CA LEU A 638 -33.69 31.85 -9.57
C LEU A 638 -34.82 32.09 -8.55
N VAL A 639 -35.01 31.18 -7.58
CA VAL A 639 -35.97 31.37 -6.49
C VAL A 639 -35.41 32.39 -5.47
N PRO A 640 -36.17 33.42 -5.08
CA PRO A 640 -35.68 34.40 -4.11
C PRO A 640 -35.31 33.77 -2.77
N GLY A 641 -34.04 33.90 -2.36
CA GLY A 641 -33.54 33.45 -1.07
C GLY A 641 -32.99 32.02 -1.01
N THR A 642 -32.92 31.29 -2.13
CA THR A 642 -32.34 29.93 -2.18
C THR A 642 -30.81 29.93 -2.29
N HIS A 643 -30.22 30.91 -2.98
CA HIS A 643 -28.76 31.05 -3.13
C HIS A 643 -28.34 32.53 -3.08
N ASP A 644 -28.22 33.10 -1.88
CA ASP A 644 -27.50 34.36 -1.71
C ASP A 644 -26.00 34.10 -1.94
N SER A 645 -25.53 33.98 -3.19
CA SER A 645 -24.35 34.68 -3.74
C SER A 645 -23.36 33.90 -4.62
N VAL A 646 -23.17 32.57 -4.59
CA VAL A 646 -22.03 31.95 -5.33
C VAL A 646 -22.40 30.68 -6.12
N LEU A 647 -22.03 30.65 -7.39
CA LEU A 647 -22.12 29.50 -8.29
C LEU A 647 -20.72 29.14 -8.81
N VAL A 648 -20.35 27.87 -8.74
CA VAL A 648 -19.16 27.32 -9.40
C VAL A 648 -19.63 26.42 -10.53
N TRP A 649 -19.27 26.74 -11.77
CA TRP A 649 -19.65 25.98 -12.97
C TRP A 649 -18.40 25.49 -13.68
N PHE A 650 -18.37 24.21 -14.07
CA PHE A 650 -17.24 23.67 -14.82
C PHE A 650 -17.68 22.64 -15.86
N THR A 651 -16.97 22.62 -16.99
CA THR A 651 -17.31 21.84 -18.19
C THR A 651 -16.30 20.73 -18.49
N GLY A 652 -15.21 20.62 -17.70
CA GLY A 652 -14.20 19.57 -17.87
C GLY A 652 -13.47 19.59 -19.22
N GLN A 653 -13.25 18.41 -19.81
CA GLN A 653 -12.48 18.17 -21.06
C GLN A 653 -13.36 18.05 -22.31
N GLU A 654 -14.49 18.77 -22.37
CA GLU A 654 -15.47 18.59 -23.44
C GLU A 654 -15.12 19.32 -24.75
N SER A 655 -15.62 18.76 -25.86
CA SER A 655 -15.52 19.36 -27.20
C SER A 655 -16.61 20.40 -27.51
N ALA A 656 -17.63 20.49 -26.66
CA ALA A 656 -18.66 21.51 -26.64
C ALA A 656 -18.80 21.98 -25.19
N THR A 657 -18.81 23.29 -24.97
CA THR A 657 -18.62 23.85 -23.62
C THR A 657 -19.91 24.24 -22.94
N LEU A 658 -20.68 25.18 -23.50
CA LEU A 658 -21.98 25.60 -22.99
C LEU A 658 -23.04 25.56 -24.11
N SER A 659 -24.26 25.18 -23.77
CA SER A 659 -25.45 25.32 -24.60
C SER A 659 -26.04 26.73 -24.52
N GLU A 660 -26.88 27.11 -25.49
CA GLU A 660 -27.59 28.41 -25.44
C GLU A 660 -28.50 28.53 -24.21
N ALA A 661 -29.10 27.42 -23.76
CA ALA A 661 -29.98 27.42 -22.59
C ALA A 661 -29.20 27.56 -21.26
N GLU A 662 -28.00 26.97 -21.18
CA GLU A 662 -27.10 27.18 -20.04
C GLU A 662 -26.59 28.63 -19.98
N GLU A 663 -26.25 29.22 -21.13
CA GLU A 663 -25.90 30.64 -21.20
C GLU A 663 -27.06 31.53 -20.74
N ASP A 664 -28.29 31.29 -21.22
CA ASP A 664 -29.48 32.03 -20.78
C ASP A 664 -29.67 31.94 -19.25
N LEU A 665 -29.51 30.75 -18.65
CA LEU A 665 -29.59 30.55 -17.20
C LEU A 665 -28.49 31.29 -16.43
N LEU A 666 -27.24 31.24 -16.91
CA LEU A 666 -26.11 31.93 -16.30
C LEU A 666 -26.24 33.46 -16.44
N GLU A 667 -26.77 33.95 -17.57
CA GLU A 667 -27.09 35.37 -17.77
C GLU A 667 -28.15 35.83 -16.76
N ASP A 668 -29.24 35.08 -16.60
CA ASP A 668 -30.29 35.38 -15.63
C ASP A 668 -29.78 35.33 -14.18
N PHE A 669 -28.94 34.35 -13.85
CA PHE A 669 -28.28 34.26 -12.54
C PHE A 669 -27.39 35.48 -12.25
N LEU A 670 -26.51 35.86 -13.19
CA LEU A 670 -25.65 37.04 -13.03
C LEU A 670 -26.47 38.34 -12.98
N ALA A 671 -27.53 38.46 -13.79
CA ALA A 671 -28.43 39.61 -13.79
C ALA A 671 -29.22 39.75 -12.48
N SER A 672 -29.46 38.64 -11.77
CA SER A 672 -30.09 38.62 -10.45
C SER A 672 -29.15 39.01 -9.30
N GLY A 673 -27.85 39.18 -9.59
CA GLY A 673 -26.82 39.57 -8.63
C GLY A 673 -25.92 38.42 -8.15
N GLY A 674 -25.87 37.32 -8.91
CA GLY A 674 -25.05 36.16 -8.60
C GLY A 674 -23.54 36.44 -8.70
N LYS A 675 -22.73 35.53 -8.15
CA LYS A 675 -21.26 35.53 -8.32
C LYS A 675 -20.84 34.20 -8.93
N LEU A 676 -20.10 34.25 -10.02
CA LEU A 676 -19.78 33.06 -10.81
C LEU A 676 -18.28 32.78 -10.80
N VAL A 677 -17.91 31.56 -10.45
CA VAL A 677 -16.63 30.97 -10.86
C VAL A 677 -16.93 30.04 -12.01
N ILE A 678 -16.34 30.30 -13.18
CA ILE A 678 -16.44 29.39 -14.32
C ILE A 678 -15.06 28.95 -14.78
N SER A 679 -14.86 27.64 -14.89
CA SER A 679 -13.62 27.05 -15.40
C SER A 679 -13.93 26.09 -16.53
N SER A 680 -13.26 26.27 -17.67
CA SER A 680 -13.50 25.47 -18.86
C SER A 680 -12.22 25.29 -19.65
N GLN A 681 -12.13 24.16 -20.34
CA GLN A 681 -11.24 23.99 -21.48
C GLN A 681 -11.97 24.46 -22.75
N ASN A 682 -11.28 25.16 -23.65
CA ASN A 682 -11.78 25.62 -24.96
C ASN A 682 -13.01 26.56 -24.99
N LEU A 683 -13.52 27.08 -23.86
CA LEU A 683 -14.73 27.95 -23.86
C LEU A 683 -14.52 29.21 -24.71
N GLY A 684 -13.29 29.74 -24.73
CA GLY A 684 -12.96 30.88 -25.56
C GLY A 684 -13.02 30.55 -27.04
N GLU A 685 -12.49 29.39 -27.45
CA GLU A 685 -12.55 28.94 -28.84
C GLU A 685 -14.00 28.65 -29.29
N ASP A 686 -14.78 27.94 -28.47
CA ASP A 686 -16.13 27.47 -28.80
C ASP A 686 -17.16 28.61 -28.79
N ARG A 687 -17.12 29.49 -27.78
CA ARG A 687 -18.15 30.52 -27.55
C ARG A 687 -17.68 31.94 -27.88
N THR A 688 -16.58 32.13 -28.61
CA THR A 688 -16.07 33.48 -28.99
C THR A 688 -17.12 34.38 -29.66
N GLY A 689 -18.12 33.80 -30.33
CA GLY A 689 -19.20 34.53 -31.01
C GLY A 689 -20.40 34.86 -30.13
N SER A 690 -20.51 34.27 -28.94
CA SER A 690 -21.65 34.44 -28.03
C SER A 690 -21.65 35.83 -27.37
N SER A 691 -22.86 36.36 -27.10
CA SER A 691 -23.03 37.53 -26.25
C SER A 691 -22.61 37.24 -24.82
N PHE A 692 -22.88 36.04 -24.29
CA PHE A 692 -22.49 35.65 -22.94
C PHE A 692 -20.97 35.81 -22.74
N TYR A 693 -20.19 35.21 -23.64
CA TYR A 693 -18.72 35.25 -23.57
C TYR A 693 -18.15 36.68 -23.60
N ARG A 694 -18.71 37.55 -24.46
CA ARG A 694 -18.23 38.93 -24.61
C ARG A 694 -18.75 39.87 -23.52
N ASP A 695 -20.04 39.80 -23.23
CA ASP A 695 -20.77 40.82 -22.47
C ASP A 695 -20.94 40.47 -20.98
N PHE A 696 -20.89 39.17 -20.63
CA PHE A 696 -20.98 38.68 -19.25
C PHE A 696 -19.66 38.12 -18.73
N LEU A 697 -18.92 37.35 -19.55
CA LEU A 697 -17.59 36.86 -19.16
C LEU A 697 -16.49 37.93 -19.30
N HIS A 698 -16.76 39.02 -20.03
CA HIS A 698 -15.81 40.10 -20.32
C HIS A 698 -14.50 39.59 -20.94
N ALA A 699 -14.55 38.51 -21.72
CA ALA A 699 -13.39 37.89 -22.31
C ALA A 699 -13.35 38.08 -23.84
N GLN A 700 -12.15 38.20 -24.38
CA GLN A 700 -11.87 38.06 -25.80
C GLN A 700 -10.89 36.90 -26.00
N PHE A 701 -11.20 35.99 -26.92
CA PHE A 701 -10.32 34.89 -27.27
C PHE A 701 -9.14 35.37 -28.12
N GLU A 702 -7.92 34.95 -27.78
CA GLU A 702 -6.71 35.33 -28.50
C GLU A 702 -6.01 34.12 -29.14
N THR A 703 -5.78 33.06 -28.37
CA THR A 703 -4.99 31.90 -28.80
C THR A 703 -5.50 30.59 -28.20
N PRO A 704 -5.56 29.50 -28.98
CA PRO A 704 -5.87 28.18 -28.43
C PRO A 704 -4.60 27.47 -27.92
N ASN A 705 -4.79 26.41 -27.15
CA ASN A 705 -3.79 25.38 -26.86
C ASN A 705 -2.48 25.89 -26.24
N GLN A 706 -2.59 26.74 -25.23
CA GLN A 706 -1.45 27.21 -24.45
C GLN A 706 -0.73 26.03 -23.79
N SER A 707 0.58 25.91 -24.03
CA SER A 707 1.39 24.74 -23.62
C SER A 707 2.08 24.88 -22.27
N GLU A 708 2.01 26.07 -21.67
CA GLU A 708 2.69 26.36 -20.41
C GLU A 708 2.07 25.59 -19.24
N ILE A 709 2.95 24.97 -18.45
CA ILE A 709 2.60 24.22 -17.24
C ILE A 709 2.59 25.16 -16.03
N VAL A 710 3.53 26.10 -15.96
CA VAL A 710 3.65 27.07 -14.86
C VAL A 710 3.17 28.42 -15.36
N ILE A 711 2.18 28.98 -14.69
CA ILE A 711 1.50 30.22 -15.06
C ILE A 711 1.77 31.26 -13.97
N ASN A 712 2.06 32.49 -14.39
CA ASN A 712 2.48 33.56 -13.48
C ASN A 712 1.27 34.32 -12.94
N GLY A 713 1.35 34.77 -11.68
CA GLY A 713 0.41 35.73 -11.13
C GLY A 713 0.48 37.08 -11.82
N ALA A 714 -0.68 37.69 -12.06
CA ALA A 714 -0.75 39.03 -12.66
C ALA A 714 -0.41 40.17 -11.67
N GLY A 715 -0.42 39.89 -10.35
CA GLY A 715 0.04 40.78 -9.29
C GLY A 715 -0.85 41.96 -8.93
N ASN A 716 -1.54 42.56 -9.90
CA ASN A 716 -2.46 43.69 -9.67
C ASN A 716 -3.92 43.23 -9.46
N ASN A 717 -4.12 42.16 -8.69
CA ASN A 717 -5.45 41.60 -8.42
C ASN A 717 -5.52 41.05 -6.97
N PRO A 718 -6.72 40.87 -6.39
CA PRO A 718 -6.88 40.41 -5.01
C PRO A 718 -6.74 38.89 -4.82
N ILE A 719 -6.48 38.11 -5.87
CA ILE A 719 -6.53 36.63 -5.87
C ILE A 719 -5.11 36.02 -5.94
N VAL A 720 -4.24 36.48 -6.85
CA VAL A 720 -2.87 35.96 -7.05
C VAL A 720 -1.85 37.10 -7.16
N GLY A 721 -0.82 37.06 -6.31
CA GLY A 721 0.28 38.03 -6.27
C GLY A 721 1.28 37.88 -7.42
N GLU A 722 2.12 38.92 -7.64
CA GLU A 722 3.03 39.00 -8.80
C GLU A 722 4.13 37.92 -8.77
N ASP A 723 4.61 37.59 -7.56
CA ASP A 723 5.66 36.59 -7.34
C ASP A 723 5.11 35.17 -7.15
N GLU A 724 3.78 34.99 -7.25
CA GLU A 724 3.13 33.69 -7.08
C GLU A 724 2.96 32.97 -8.42
N LEU A 725 3.05 31.65 -8.35
CA LEU A 725 2.94 30.76 -9.50
C LEU A 725 1.82 29.75 -9.24
N VAL A 726 1.07 29.40 -10.27
CA VAL A 726 0.24 28.20 -10.28
C VAL A 726 0.79 27.23 -11.33
N ALA A 727 0.56 25.94 -11.13
CA ALA A 727 0.95 24.92 -12.10
C ALA A 727 -0.25 24.08 -12.53
N VAL A 728 -0.45 23.90 -13.83
CA VAL A 728 -1.46 23.02 -14.41
C VAL A 728 -0.77 21.75 -14.91
N SER A 729 -1.26 20.57 -14.50
CA SER A 729 -0.68 19.28 -14.89
C SER A 729 -0.61 19.12 -16.40
N ALA A 730 0.49 18.53 -16.88
CA ALA A 730 0.69 18.23 -18.30
C ALA A 730 -0.40 17.32 -18.89
N ALA A 731 -1.08 16.53 -18.05
CA ALA A 731 -2.22 15.71 -18.45
C ALA A 731 -3.43 16.54 -18.93
N TYR A 732 -3.47 17.83 -18.59
CA TYR A 732 -4.49 18.80 -18.98
C TYR A 732 -3.90 19.87 -19.94
N GLY A 733 -2.87 19.49 -20.69
CA GLY A 733 -1.98 20.41 -21.41
C GLY A 733 -2.54 20.99 -22.72
N THR A 734 -3.56 20.38 -23.31
CA THR A 734 -3.87 20.56 -24.75
C THR A 734 -5.08 21.42 -25.08
N SER A 735 -5.74 22.05 -24.11
CA SER A 735 -7.03 22.74 -24.33
C SER A 735 -7.20 24.00 -23.46
N LYS A 736 -6.08 24.66 -23.17
CA LYS A 736 -6.03 25.92 -22.42
C LYS A 736 -6.04 27.09 -23.39
N ASP A 737 -6.88 28.09 -23.14
CA ASP A 737 -6.98 29.27 -24.00
C ASP A 737 -6.17 30.43 -23.43
N GLY A 738 -5.50 31.18 -24.31
CA GLY A 738 -5.03 32.52 -24.03
C GLY A 738 -6.14 33.52 -24.37
N ILE A 739 -6.50 34.36 -23.41
CA ILE A 739 -7.57 35.35 -23.52
C ILE A 739 -7.07 36.75 -23.19
N SER A 740 -7.87 37.77 -23.53
CA SER A 740 -7.70 39.14 -23.06
C SER A 740 -8.95 39.62 -22.34
N ALA A 741 -8.75 40.44 -21.30
CA ALA A 741 -9.85 41.06 -20.55
C ALA A 741 -10.43 42.24 -21.35
N THR A 742 -11.75 42.38 -21.33
CA THR A 742 -12.49 43.49 -21.96
C THR A 742 -13.23 44.32 -20.91
N GLY A 743 -13.63 45.54 -21.27
CA GLY A 743 -14.32 46.44 -20.35
C GLY A 743 -13.48 46.75 -19.10
N ASP A 744 -14.09 46.60 -17.92
CA ASP A 744 -13.46 46.82 -16.62
C ASP A 744 -12.90 45.51 -16.00
N ALA A 745 -12.92 44.40 -16.74
CA ALA A 745 -12.32 43.15 -16.28
C ALA A 745 -10.79 43.24 -16.24
N PHE A 746 -10.17 42.44 -15.37
CA PHE A 746 -8.72 42.45 -15.17
C PHE A 746 -8.14 41.02 -15.10
N PRO A 747 -6.89 40.81 -15.52
CA PRO A 747 -6.23 39.51 -15.48
C PRO A 747 -5.83 39.10 -14.07
N ILE A 748 -6.00 37.81 -13.77
CA ILE A 748 -5.56 37.15 -12.53
C ILE A 748 -4.23 36.43 -12.75
N LEU A 749 -4.08 35.79 -13.91
CA LEU A 749 -2.94 34.94 -14.28
C LEU A 749 -2.50 35.26 -15.72
N PHE A 750 -1.19 35.14 -15.99
CA PHE A 750 -0.60 35.35 -17.31
C PHE A 750 0.28 34.18 -17.75
N TYR A 751 0.13 33.84 -19.03
CA TYR A 751 1.13 33.09 -19.77
C TYR A 751 2.35 33.97 -20.11
N SER A 752 3.48 33.35 -20.42
CA SER A 752 4.71 34.07 -20.74
C SER A 752 4.65 34.88 -22.04
N ASP A 753 3.69 34.56 -22.91
CA ASP A 753 3.41 35.32 -24.14
C ASP A 753 2.60 36.61 -23.89
N GLY A 754 2.13 36.83 -22.66
CA GLY A 754 1.37 38.00 -22.24
C GLY A 754 -0.15 37.85 -22.35
N ASN A 755 -0.65 36.73 -22.88
CA ASN A 755 -2.09 36.43 -22.83
C ASN A 755 -2.50 36.07 -21.40
N ALA A 756 -3.71 36.46 -21.01
CA ALA A 756 -4.26 36.08 -19.72
C ALA A 756 -4.72 34.62 -19.75
N ALA A 757 -4.48 33.90 -18.64
CA ALA A 757 -4.99 32.55 -18.41
C ALA A 757 -6.29 32.55 -17.59
N ALA A 758 -6.51 33.60 -16.81
CA ALA A 758 -7.72 33.82 -16.04
C ALA A 758 -7.97 35.31 -15.85
N ILE A 759 -9.25 35.70 -15.78
CA ILE A 759 -9.69 37.09 -15.58
C ILE A 759 -10.76 37.16 -14.48
N ALA A 760 -10.90 38.33 -13.89
CA ALA A 760 -11.95 38.65 -12.93
C ALA A 760 -12.67 39.95 -13.33
N PHE A 761 -13.94 40.06 -12.92
CA PHE A 761 -14.78 41.24 -13.13
C PHE A 761 -15.70 41.47 -11.92
N GLU A 762 -15.95 42.73 -11.59
CA GLU A 762 -16.88 43.12 -10.53
C GLU A 762 -17.55 44.45 -10.88
N ASN A 763 -18.86 44.53 -10.62
CA ASN A 763 -19.63 45.78 -10.64
C ASN A 763 -20.68 45.79 -9.50
N ASP A 764 -21.56 46.79 -9.48
CA ASP A 764 -22.62 46.91 -8.47
C ASP A 764 -23.70 45.80 -8.55
N THR A 765 -23.65 44.93 -9.57
CA THR A 765 -24.62 43.86 -9.82
C THR A 765 -24.02 42.48 -9.53
N TYR A 766 -22.90 42.09 -10.16
CA TYR A 766 -22.33 40.75 -10.06
C TYR A 766 -20.80 40.74 -9.98
N GLN A 767 -20.25 39.59 -9.58
CA GLN A 767 -18.82 39.30 -9.59
C GLN A 767 -18.53 38.03 -10.38
N LEU A 768 -17.37 37.96 -11.01
CA LEU A 768 -16.97 36.85 -11.88
C LEU A 768 -15.48 36.54 -11.73
N ALA A 769 -15.15 35.25 -11.71
CA ALA A 769 -13.82 34.73 -11.99
C ALA A 769 -13.91 33.68 -13.11
N TYR A 770 -13.28 33.96 -14.25
CA TYR A 770 -13.21 33.05 -15.40
C TYR A 770 -11.80 32.50 -15.56
N LEU A 771 -11.66 31.17 -15.49
CA LEU A 771 -10.43 30.43 -15.76
C LEU A 771 -10.54 29.79 -17.13
N ALA A 772 -9.69 30.23 -18.07
CA ALA A 772 -9.61 29.70 -19.42
C ALA A 772 -8.76 28.42 -19.50
N PHE A 773 -8.76 27.65 -18.42
CA PHE A 773 -8.05 26.40 -18.23
C PHE A 773 -8.75 25.57 -17.14
N PRO A 774 -8.51 24.26 -17.06
CA PRO A 774 -9.19 23.40 -16.10
C PRO A 774 -8.70 23.65 -14.68
N PHE A 775 -9.60 24.05 -13.78
CA PHE A 775 -9.28 24.23 -12.36
C PHE A 775 -8.86 22.89 -11.73
N GLU A 776 -9.49 21.79 -12.13
CA GLU A 776 -9.12 20.42 -11.76
C GLU A 776 -7.67 20.08 -12.10
N GLY A 777 -7.13 20.71 -13.15
CA GLY A 777 -5.76 20.54 -13.62
C GLY A 777 -4.71 21.22 -12.74
N LEU A 778 -5.10 22.13 -11.84
CA LEU A 778 -4.16 22.78 -10.92
C LEU A 778 -3.48 21.74 -10.01
N THR A 779 -2.16 21.81 -9.92
CA THR A 779 -1.33 20.91 -9.12
C THR A 779 -0.80 21.65 -7.89
N GLY A 780 -1.01 21.04 -6.72
CA GLY A 780 -0.50 21.56 -5.46
C GLY A 780 0.81 20.88 -5.09
N ASN A 781 1.94 21.53 -5.37
CA ASN A 781 3.13 21.30 -4.55
C ASN A 781 3.20 22.44 -3.53
N PRO A 782 2.91 22.21 -2.24
CA PRO A 782 2.88 23.28 -1.24
C PRO A 782 4.23 24.00 -1.12
N TYR A 783 5.33 23.40 -1.60
CA TYR A 783 6.66 24.00 -1.47
C TYR A 783 6.96 25.07 -2.54
N MET A 784 6.26 25.12 -3.69
CA MET A 784 6.64 25.97 -4.84
C MET A 784 5.52 26.70 -5.62
N VAL A 785 4.25 26.28 -5.54
CA VAL A 785 3.13 26.90 -6.29
C VAL A 785 1.88 27.05 -5.41
N LEU A 786 0.99 27.98 -5.75
CA LEU A 786 -0.27 28.21 -5.05
C LEU A 786 -1.19 26.99 -5.21
N SER A 787 -1.73 26.48 -4.09
CA SER A 787 -2.60 25.30 -4.11
C SER A 787 -4.01 25.63 -4.62
N LYS A 788 -4.79 24.59 -4.95
CA LYS A 788 -6.21 24.74 -5.34
C LYS A 788 -7.03 25.42 -4.26
N GLU A 789 -6.83 25.02 -3.00
CA GLU A 789 -7.52 25.56 -1.83
C GLU A 789 -7.16 27.02 -1.61
N ALA A 790 -5.88 27.37 -1.75
CA ALA A 790 -5.44 28.76 -1.62
C ALA A 790 -6.03 29.63 -2.74
N PHE A 791 -6.04 29.14 -3.99
CA PHE A 791 -6.65 29.86 -5.11
C PHE A 791 -8.16 30.06 -4.91
N MET A 792 -8.92 28.98 -4.74
CA MET A 792 -10.38 29.03 -4.56
C MET A 792 -10.75 29.84 -3.33
N GLY A 793 -10.06 29.65 -2.20
CA GLY A 793 -10.30 30.38 -0.97
C GLY A 793 -10.05 31.89 -1.10
N ARG A 794 -9.18 32.34 -2.02
CA ARG A 794 -9.00 33.78 -2.28
C ARG A 794 -10.09 34.32 -3.22
N VAL A 795 -10.53 33.55 -4.21
CA VAL A 795 -11.71 33.90 -5.04
C VAL A 795 -12.94 34.09 -4.16
N LEU A 796 -13.25 33.12 -3.28
CA LEU A 796 -14.41 33.19 -2.39
C LEU A 796 -14.34 34.37 -1.41
N ARG A 797 -13.16 34.68 -0.84
CA ARG A 797 -12.99 35.87 0.01
C ARG A 797 -13.19 37.17 -0.77
N TRP A 798 -12.74 37.23 -2.02
CA TRP A 798 -12.97 38.40 -2.88
C TRP A 798 -14.44 38.55 -3.25
N PHE A 799 -15.16 37.45 -3.43
CA PHE A 799 -16.62 37.42 -3.50
C PHE A 799 -17.33 37.81 -2.18
N GLY A 800 -16.58 38.11 -1.12
CA GLY A 800 -17.14 38.48 0.19
C GLY A 800 -17.69 37.28 0.97
N TYR A 801 -17.33 36.06 0.61
CA TYR A 801 -17.65 34.85 1.37
C TYR A 801 -16.74 34.76 2.61
N ASP A 802 -17.33 34.68 3.81
CA ASP A 802 -16.57 34.53 5.05
C ASP A 802 -16.21 33.06 5.28
N LEU A 803 -14.94 32.72 5.05
CA LEU A 803 -14.45 31.35 5.19
C LEU A 803 -14.18 30.96 6.65
N GLY A 804 -14.18 31.89 7.61
CA GLY A 804 -13.91 31.59 9.03
C GLY A 804 -12.50 31.06 9.36
N ILE A 805 -11.72 30.63 8.36
CA ILE A 805 -10.37 30.08 8.48
C ILE A 805 -9.30 31.07 7.98
N ALA A 806 -8.23 31.18 8.76
CA ALA A 806 -7.06 31.94 8.36
C ALA A 806 -6.34 31.24 7.19
N GLU A 807 -5.79 32.02 6.27
CA GLU A 807 -4.99 31.51 5.16
C GLU A 807 -3.81 30.66 5.69
N GLN A 808 -3.67 29.43 5.20
CA GLN A 808 -2.54 28.58 5.59
C GLN A 808 -1.23 29.19 5.05
N PRO A 809 -0.18 29.26 5.89
CA PRO A 809 1.12 29.70 5.41
C PRO A 809 1.69 28.65 4.45
N SER A 810 2.28 29.12 3.36
CA SER A 810 2.74 28.27 2.26
C SER A 810 3.86 27.27 2.59
N ARG A 811 4.48 27.23 3.80
CA ARG A 811 5.62 26.32 4.09
C ARG A 811 5.73 25.83 5.56
N PRO A 812 5.89 24.50 5.83
CA PRO A 812 6.11 23.94 7.17
C PRO A 812 7.58 24.06 7.65
N SER A 813 7.80 23.78 8.94
CA SER A 813 9.01 24.21 9.65
C SER A 813 10.03 23.10 10.00
N VAL A 814 9.55 21.86 10.10
CA VAL A 814 10.33 20.61 10.16
C VAL A 814 9.76 19.72 9.08
N TRP A 815 10.62 19.08 8.29
CA TRP A 815 10.19 18.34 7.10
C TRP A 815 10.61 16.86 7.12
N GLY A 816 11.28 16.38 8.17
CA GLY A 816 11.54 14.95 8.38
C GLY A 816 12.13 14.57 9.74
N ILE A 817 11.85 13.36 10.20
CA ILE A 817 12.47 12.67 11.35
C ILE A 817 12.71 11.20 10.96
N GLU A 818 13.91 10.68 11.22
CA GLU A 818 14.26 9.27 10.93
C GLU A 818 14.95 8.63 12.15
N ILE A 819 14.57 7.39 12.54
CA ILE A 819 15.26 6.62 13.58
C ILE A 819 16.04 5.47 12.93
N LEU A 820 17.34 5.37 13.21
CA LEU A 820 18.24 4.40 12.58
C LEU A 820 18.06 2.96 13.04
N SER A 821 17.58 2.77 14.28
CA SER A 821 17.35 1.46 14.88
C SER A 821 15.96 1.48 15.50
N PRO A 822 14.91 1.10 14.76
CA PRO A 822 13.56 1.06 15.28
C PRO A 822 13.38 -0.06 16.29
N VAL A 823 14.32 -1.01 16.40
CA VAL A 823 14.43 -1.97 17.50
C VAL A 823 15.78 -1.76 18.19
N VAL A 824 15.77 -1.50 19.51
CA VAL A 824 16.95 -1.18 20.30
C VAL A 824 17.03 -2.15 21.48
N ARG A 825 18.22 -2.60 21.88
CA ARG A 825 18.39 -3.40 23.09
C ARG A 825 18.42 -2.51 24.34
N ALA A 826 17.90 -3.01 25.44
CA ALA A 826 17.94 -2.33 26.72
C ALA A 826 19.40 -2.13 27.18
N GLY A 827 19.76 -0.88 27.49
CA GLY A 827 21.13 -0.48 27.82
C GLY A 827 21.87 0.26 26.71
N ASP A 828 21.37 0.24 25.48
CA ASP A 828 21.95 0.93 24.33
C ASP A 828 21.42 2.37 24.17
N ALA A 829 21.51 2.93 22.95
CA ALA A 829 20.96 4.23 22.61
C ALA A 829 20.28 4.18 21.24
N ALA A 830 19.05 4.72 21.15
CA ALA A 830 18.39 4.98 19.88
C ALA A 830 19.07 6.18 19.19
N VAL A 831 19.34 6.09 17.90
CA VAL A 831 19.95 7.16 17.10
C VAL A 831 18.91 7.68 16.10
N MET A 832 18.76 9.01 16.02
CA MET A 832 17.73 9.70 15.25
C MET A 832 18.33 10.84 14.41
N TYR A 833 17.81 11.07 13.21
CA TYR A 833 18.04 12.25 12.38
C TYR A 833 16.85 13.21 12.40
N ILE A 834 17.14 14.51 12.39
CA ILE A 834 16.16 15.60 12.34
C ILE A 834 16.48 16.48 11.13
N PHE A 835 15.48 16.76 10.28
CA PHE A 835 15.62 17.63 9.11
C PHE A 835 14.86 18.95 9.31
N LEU A 836 15.60 20.05 9.43
CA LEU A 836 15.05 21.40 9.68
C LEU A 836 15.03 22.23 8.40
N ALA A 837 13.89 22.87 8.11
CA ALA A 837 13.72 23.77 6.97
C ALA A 837 14.28 25.17 7.24
N GLU A 838 14.39 25.58 8.50
CA GLU A 838 15.02 26.85 8.93
C GLU A 838 15.66 26.63 10.32
N SER A 839 16.75 27.36 10.62
CA SER A 839 17.44 27.32 11.91
C SER A 839 16.53 27.74 13.08
N ARG A 840 16.50 26.98 14.18
CA ARG A 840 15.55 27.20 15.30
C ARG A 840 15.87 26.41 16.57
N ASN A 841 15.16 26.73 17.66
CA ASN A 841 15.19 25.93 18.89
C ASN A 841 14.36 24.64 18.77
N VAL A 842 14.91 23.55 19.30
CA VAL A 842 14.31 22.21 19.26
C VAL A 842 14.29 21.56 20.65
N GLU A 843 13.12 21.05 21.05
CA GLU A 843 12.95 20.22 22.24
C GLU A 843 12.57 18.79 21.86
N LEU A 844 13.19 17.80 22.52
CA LEU A 844 12.90 16.38 22.36
C LEU A 844 12.21 15.86 23.61
N ALA A 845 11.16 15.07 23.44
CA ALA A 845 10.47 14.35 24.52
C ALA A 845 10.29 12.88 24.13
N LEU A 846 10.47 11.98 25.09
CA LEU A 846 10.19 10.56 24.93
C LEU A 846 8.89 10.23 25.66
N TYR A 847 8.03 9.44 25.05
CA TYR A 847 6.76 8.97 25.58
C TYR A 847 6.71 7.45 25.54
N ASP A 848 6.03 6.83 26.49
CA ASP A 848 5.69 5.41 26.40
C ASP A 848 4.45 5.19 25.52
N ALA A 849 4.09 3.92 25.30
CA ALA A 849 2.92 3.54 24.51
C ALA A 849 1.58 4.09 25.03
N LEU A 850 1.51 4.53 26.30
CA LEU A 850 0.32 5.15 26.89
C LEU A 850 0.34 6.68 26.77
N GLY A 851 1.30 7.24 26.02
CA GLY A 851 1.48 8.68 25.85
C GLY A 851 2.04 9.39 27.08
N ARG A 852 2.53 8.66 28.10
CA ARG A 852 3.12 9.27 29.29
C ARG A 852 4.55 9.67 28.97
N ARG A 853 4.91 10.91 29.32
CA ARG A 853 6.26 11.44 29.11
C ARG A 853 7.27 10.70 30.02
N VAL A 854 8.18 9.97 29.40
CA VAL A 854 9.23 9.16 30.04
C VAL A 854 10.47 9.99 30.29
N SER A 855 10.89 10.79 29.30
CA SER A 855 12.04 11.67 29.42
C SER A 855 11.91 12.88 28.50
N ALA A 856 12.76 13.88 28.70
CA ALA A 856 12.91 14.96 27.74
C ALA A 856 14.25 15.64 27.82
N LYS A 857 14.63 16.26 26.71
CA LYS A 857 15.90 16.92 26.52
C LYS A 857 15.72 18.09 25.56
N SER A 858 16.07 19.29 26.01
CA SER A 858 16.25 20.41 25.08
C SER A 858 17.52 20.19 24.25
N LEU A 859 17.40 20.30 22.93
CA LEU A 859 18.54 20.25 22.02
C LEU A 859 19.09 21.66 21.75
N GLY A 860 18.35 22.71 22.14
CA GLY A 860 18.73 24.09 21.92
C GLY A 860 18.55 24.51 20.46
N PHE A 861 19.31 25.53 20.05
CA PHE A 861 19.27 26.07 18.70
C PHE A 861 20.03 25.14 17.73
N LEU A 862 19.34 24.67 16.70
CA LEU A 862 19.88 23.85 15.62
C LEU A 862 19.77 24.64 14.31
N GLU A 863 20.81 24.55 13.47
CA GLU A 863 20.83 25.21 12.16
C GLU A 863 19.89 24.53 11.14
N GLN A 864 19.57 25.20 10.04
CA GLN A 864 18.90 24.56 8.89
C GLN A 864 19.72 23.35 8.40
N GLY A 865 19.05 22.25 8.08
CA GLY A 865 19.68 21.02 7.58
C GLY A 865 19.47 19.81 8.50
N GLU A 866 20.35 18.81 8.34
CA GLU A 866 20.28 17.51 9.01
C GLU A 866 21.07 17.49 10.34
N HIS A 867 20.47 16.91 11.38
CA HIS A 867 21.09 16.78 12.71
C HIS A 867 20.93 15.36 13.27
N THR A 868 22.01 14.79 13.82
CA THR A 868 21.97 13.48 14.51
C THR A 868 21.83 13.64 16.02
N VAL A 869 20.90 12.89 16.62
CA VAL A 869 20.60 12.91 18.05
C VAL A 869 20.61 11.48 18.60
N ARG A 870 21.20 11.29 19.78
CA ARG A 870 21.21 10.00 20.50
C ARG A 870 20.33 10.07 21.75
N ILE A 871 19.48 9.06 21.93
CA ILE A 871 18.55 8.91 23.06
C ILE A 871 18.99 7.68 23.84
N SER A 872 19.40 7.84 25.09
CA SER A 872 19.75 6.70 25.95
C SER A 872 18.52 5.86 26.27
N THR A 873 18.63 4.53 26.14
CA THR A 873 17.59 3.59 26.55
C THR A 873 17.92 2.89 27.87
N THR A 874 19.00 3.30 28.54
CA THR A 874 19.37 2.77 29.86
C THR A 874 18.25 3.00 30.88
N GLY A 875 17.78 1.92 31.50
CA GLY A 875 16.73 1.96 32.54
C GLY A 875 15.30 2.02 31.99
N LEU A 876 15.12 1.98 30.67
CA LEU A 876 13.82 1.78 30.05
C LEU A 876 13.48 0.28 30.04
N THR A 877 12.19 -0.05 30.17
CA THR A 877 11.67 -1.41 30.08
C THR A 877 11.38 -1.79 28.63
N SER A 878 11.35 -3.08 28.30
CA SER A 878 10.92 -3.50 26.96
C SER A 878 9.53 -2.94 26.62
N GLY A 879 9.36 -2.50 25.39
CA GLY A 879 8.11 -1.91 24.92
C GLY A 879 8.30 -0.87 23.82
N VAL A 880 7.18 -0.27 23.39
CA VAL A 880 7.16 0.77 22.36
C VAL A 880 7.30 2.15 23.00
N TYR A 881 8.14 2.98 22.40
CA TYR A 881 8.38 4.36 22.80
C TYR A 881 8.22 5.30 21.60
N PHE A 882 7.70 6.50 21.86
CA PHE A 882 7.54 7.58 20.88
C PHE A 882 8.47 8.74 21.22
N VAL A 883 9.24 9.23 20.25
CA VAL A 883 9.99 10.48 20.36
C VAL A 883 9.19 11.61 19.73
N GLY A 884 8.87 12.63 20.50
CA GLY A 884 8.30 13.89 20.03
C GLY A 884 9.36 14.97 19.91
N ILE A 885 9.32 15.72 18.82
CA ILE A 885 10.07 16.94 18.59
C ILE A 885 9.12 18.12 18.62
N LYS A 886 9.48 19.14 19.39
CA LYS A 886 8.72 20.38 19.51
C LYS A 886 9.58 21.55 19.05
N THR A 887 8.97 22.41 18.24
CA THR A 887 9.51 23.73 17.87
C THR A 887 8.46 24.80 18.15
N GLU A 888 8.82 26.06 18.00
CA GLU A 888 7.88 27.18 18.16
C GLU A 888 6.77 27.19 17.09
N LYS A 889 6.93 26.48 15.97
CA LYS A 889 5.97 26.41 14.85
C LYS A 889 5.20 25.07 14.74
N GLY A 890 5.44 24.10 15.63
CA GLY A 890 4.71 22.82 15.59
C GLY A 890 5.35 21.68 16.40
N ASN A 891 4.73 20.50 16.33
CA ASN A 891 5.19 19.26 16.94
C ASN A 891 5.23 18.12 15.91
N TRP A 892 6.18 17.20 16.04
CA TRP A 892 6.35 16.03 15.18
C TRP A 892 6.72 14.81 16.03
N THR A 893 6.39 13.60 15.59
CA THR A 893 6.64 12.37 16.37
C THR A 893 7.19 11.24 15.51
N SER A 894 8.02 10.39 16.10
CA SER A 894 8.52 9.12 15.53
C SER A 894 8.55 8.02 16.61
N ARG A 895 8.71 6.74 16.24
CA ARG A 895 8.60 5.61 17.19
C ARG A 895 9.77 4.62 17.11
N PHE A 896 10.10 3.98 18.23
CA PHE A 896 10.99 2.81 18.28
C PHE A 896 10.55 1.80 19.36
N VAL A 897 11.06 0.58 19.27
CA VAL A 897 10.81 -0.56 20.15
C VAL A 897 12.08 -0.87 20.95
N LEU A 898 11.93 -1.13 22.23
CA LEU A 898 13.01 -1.58 23.11
C LEU A 898 12.81 -3.04 23.49
N LEU A 899 13.86 -3.86 23.38
CA LEU A 899 13.87 -5.27 23.79
C LEU A 899 14.91 -5.49 24.90
N ASN A 900 14.55 -6.25 25.93
CA ASN A 900 15.46 -6.65 27.00
C ASN A 900 15.62 -8.17 26.82
N PRO A 901 16.83 -8.70 26.58
CA PRO A 901 17.04 -10.12 26.39
C PRO A 901 16.68 -10.93 27.64
#